data_AF-A0A0K1EN61-F1
#
_entry.id   AF-A0A0K1EN61-F1
#
_cell.length_a   1.000
_cell.length_b   1.000
_cell.length_c   1.000
_cell.angle_alpha   90.00
_cell.angle_beta   90.00
_cell.angle_gamma   90.00
#
_symmetry.space_group_name_H-M   'P 1'
#
loop_
_entity.id
_entity.type
_entity.pdbx_description
1 polymer ?
#
loop_
_entity_poly.entity_id
_entity_poly.type
_entity_poly.pdbx_seq_one_letter_code
_entity_poly.pdbx_strand_id
1 'polypeptide(L)'
;MEHLPPTPILACALAGLLTAACSELHEPEPPPDPTAEPGTLTLTGAHPLASTTGPLGCTGRRWIAHIPPPGTCPAPPLGWIMAPLFGAAAPPGLSSLCLYDHAGLPGPVPPQPITALHTALTTQGATAIEEDCVVVEPLAGQLQAASRPWLHDQLLAQLDASGPLPQGGTPSPVAIAVADTSPDARPDGVTGSIPRGRLDHGYTMAWLARDLACPAGGPCTAYLSTQLALPHIDNATVDLAQGGYFGTRGQLAQAIHRAVDAWKAAYPAQRRLVINLSVGWEPDAGCGDPSAPELLPLPERAVLLALQHAACHGALLIAAAGNDPGGPEPHYPAGTPMPSGPTCPAAWSVEPAPSSSRCTDLEGTGYATPFSALPLRYTPPSPPEAPGAPIDDALLFAVGGVDHADRPIVRARPEGNPRLAALALHGTAGQPGLSLPAPLTGTSVAAAAVSGIAAATWAYRPDLTATEIMDLVYRAGPILSRKADFHASGVSDLVRRVTRCRALAAACPPGGGTSTCPPTGVPCASFPPPQPAQNPSWTPSLLSALATDLATAPPLFGPHTRLDVLPEPRRYRSLAAAPWVHPQPERPPCGACIFQPSNGSLYIEIASDYPQRRVLTQTTLTLTGPEFLGQRPRTVSYALVPLRQIRASTEPFSIMDIAWSSDLSSVQSASIAWVVTDTETDETSSVTEQILIRR
;
A
#
# COMPACT_ATOMS: atom_id res chain seq x y z
N MET A 1 -6.95 -8.13 60.83
CA MET A 1 -6.20 -9.28 61.37
C MET A 1 -6.11 -10.31 60.27
N GLU A 2 -5.03 -10.25 59.49
CA GLU A 2 -4.33 -11.36 58.84
C GLU A 2 -3.25 -10.74 57.94
N HIS A 3 -2.07 -11.35 57.98
CA HIS A 3 -0.79 -10.81 57.54
C HIS A 3 -0.59 -10.91 56.02
N LEU A 4 -0.12 -9.82 55.40
CA LEU A 4 0.60 -9.84 54.11
C LEU A 4 1.99 -9.20 54.30
N PRO A 5 3.06 -9.79 53.74
CA PRO A 5 4.42 -9.27 53.87
C PRO A 5 4.73 -8.13 52.87
N PRO A 6 5.70 -7.24 53.18
CA PRO A 6 5.96 -6.04 52.39
C PRO A 6 6.92 -6.29 51.21
N THR A 7 6.62 -5.68 50.08
CA THR A 7 7.54 -5.48 48.94
C THR A 7 8.52 -4.33 49.25
N PRO A 8 9.82 -4.45 48.91
CA PRO A 8 10.75 -3.35 49.13
C PRO A 8 10.67 -2.32 48.00
N ILE A 9 10.36 -1.09 48.39
CA ILE A 9 10.59 0.14 47.63
C ILE A 9 12.08 0.46 47.76
N LEU A 10 12.83 0.47 46.65
CA LEU A 10 14.17 1.03 46.61
C LEU A 10 14.11 2.40 45.92
N ALA A 11 14.16 3.44 46.74
CA ALA A 11 14.48 4.79 46.33
C ALA A 11 16.00 4.97 46.38
N CYS A 12 16.61 5.43 45.28
CA CYS A 12 17.91 6.08 45.31
C CYS A 12 17.81 7.39 44.53
N ALA A 13 18.02 8.49 45.24
CA ALA A 13 18.16 9.83 44.70
C ALA A 13 19.64 10.23 44.68
N LEU A 14 20.02 10.88 43.59
CA LEU A 14 21.02 11.96 43.44
C LEU A 14 22.52 11.71 43.71
N ALA A 15 23.28 11.80 42.61
CA ALA A 15 24.29 12.82 42.29
C ALA A 15 25.67 12.27 41.86
N GLY A 16 26.19 12.74 40.72
CA GLY A 16 27.61 12.61 40.36
C GLY A 16 27.90 12.64 38.86
N LEU A 17 28.21 13.84 38.35
CA LEU A 17 28.87 14.08 37.06
C LEU A 17 30.16 13.26 36.93
N LEU A 18 30.38 12.62 35.76
CA LEU A 18 31.68 12.55 35.07
C LEU A 18 31.52 11.86 33.70
N THR A 19 32.04 12.55 32.68
CA THR A 19 32.19 12.11 31.29
C THR A 19 33.08 10.86 31.18
N ALA A 20 32.61 9.81 30.52
CA ALA A 20 33.46 8.72 30.05
C ALA A 20 32.99 8.28 28.66
N ALA A 21 33.92 8.37 27.70
CA ALA A 21 33.80 7.84 26.36
C ALA A 21 33.71 6.30 26.40
N CYS A 22 32.75 5.72 25.68
CA CYS A 22 32.73 4.29 25.41
C CYS A 22 33.62 4.01 24.20
N SER A 23 34.82 3.47 24.45
CA SER A 23 35.59 2.73 23.46
C SER A 23 35.00 1.32 23.33
N GLU A 24 34.65 0.94 22.11
CA GLU A 24 34.25 -0.43 21.75
C GLU A 24 35.40 -1.40 22.05
N LEU A 25 35.09 -2.46 22.81
CA LEU A 25 35.96 -3.61 22.96
C LEU A 25 35.84 -4.46 21.69
N HIS A 26 36.89 -4.46 20.87
CA HIS A 26 37.11 -5.49 19.87
C HIS A 26 37.46 -6.80 20.58
N GLU A 27 36.70 -7.86 20.30
CA GLU A 27 37.13 -9.22 20.59
C GLU A 27 38.26 -9.61 19.61
N PRO A 28 39.34 -10.28 20.07
CA PRO A 28 40.41 -10.71 19.19
C PRO A 28 39.97 -11.93 18.39
N GLU A 29 40.14 -11.87 17.06
CA GLU A 29 40.03 -13.05 16.19
C GLU A 29 41.02 -14.14 16.62
N PRO A 30 40.63 -15.43 16.56
CA PRO A 30 41.55 -16.52 16.79
C PRO A 30 42.58 -16.62 15.64
N PRO A 31 43.85 -16.97 15.94
CA PRO A 31 44.88 -17.08 14.91
C PRO A 31 44.58 -18.24 13.94
N PRO A 32 44.96 -18.10 12.66
CA PRO A 32 44.74 -19.13 11.66
C PRO A 32 45.57 -20.39 11.96
N ASP A 33 44.92 -21.55 11.82
CA ASP A 33 45.53 -22.88 11.97
C ASP A 33 46.49 -23.15 10.79
N PRO A 34 47.81 -23.29 11.01
CA PRO A 34 48.77 -23.51 9.96
C PRO A 34 48.87 -24.97 9.47
N THR A 35 47.93 -25.86 9.84
CA THR A 35 48.01 -27.30 9.51
C THR A 35 46.98 -27.83 8.52
N ALA A 36 46.13 -26.98 7.93
CA ALA A 36 45.17 -27.42 6.91
C ALA A 36 45.83 -27.56 5.52
N GLU A 37 46.19 -28.79 5.13
CA GLU A 37 46.58 -29.10 3.75
C GLU A 37 45.41 -28.96 2.76
N PRO A 38 45.66 -28.53 1.50
CA PRO A 38 44.64 -28.35 0.49
C PRO A 38 44.13 -29.70 -0.03
N GLY A 39 43.07 -30.23 0.58
CA GLY A 39 42.33 -31.36 0.06
C GLY A 39 41.51 -30.98 -1.18
N THR A 40 41.86 -31.55 -2.33
CA THR A 40 41.13 -31.45 -3.59
C THR A 40 39.77 -32.15 -3.48
N LEU A 41 38.74 -31.41 -3.07
CA LEU A 41 37.34 -31.85 -3.11
C LEU A 41 36.84 -31.85 -4.56
N THR A 42 36.81 -33.04 -5.15
CA THR A 42 36.16 -33.28 -6.45
C THR A 42 34.65 -33.37 -6.22
N LEU A 43 33.94 -32.26 -6.46
CA LEU A 43 32.47 -32.20 -6.49
C LEU A 43 31.96 -32.80 -7.81
N THR A 44 31.96 -34.13 -7.93
CA THR A 44 31.22 -34.83 -8.99
C THR A 44 29.86 -35.26 -8.46
N GLY A 45 28.88 -34.36 -8.59
CA GLY A 45 27.50 -34.63 -8.17
C GLY A 45 26.56 -33.45 -8.39
N ALA A 46 26.52 -32.89 -9.61
CA ALA A 46 25.44 -31.99 -10.00
C ALA A 46 24.14 -32.81 -10.08
N HIS A 47 23.38 -32.85 -8.99
CA HIS A 47 21.98 -33.25 -9.04
C HIS A 47 21.26 -32.28 -9.98
N PRO A 48 20.55 -32.76 -11.01
CA PRO A 48 19.71 -31.89 -11.82
C PRO A 48 18.67 -31.27 -10.89
N LEU A 49 18.70 -29.93 -10.77
CA LEU A 49 17.62 -29.17 -10.12
C LEU A 49 16.32 -29.60 -10.79
N ALA A 50 15.47 -30.30 -10.03
CA ALA A 50 14.16 -30.70 -10.49
C ALA A 50 13.44 -29.44 -10.99
N SER A 51 12.94 -29.50 -12.21
CA SER A 51 12.16 -28.44 -12.83
C SER A 51 10.97 -28.09 -11.92
N THR A 52 11.06 -26.97 -11.23
CA THR A 52 10.01 -26.40 -10.37
C THR A 52 8.98 -25.72 -11.25
N THR A 53 8.05 -26.49 -11.84
CA THR A 53 6.91 -26.00 -12.62
C THR A 53 5.67 -25.70 -11.76
N GLY A 54 5.83 -25.51 -10.45
CA GLY A 54 4.73 -25.13 -9.57
C GLY A 54 4.20 -23.72 -9.86
N PRO A 55 2.95 -23.41 -9.49
CA PRO A 55 2.43 -22.05 -9.60
C PRO A 55 3.24 -21.06 -8.76
N LEU A 56 3.11 -19.79 -9.11
CA LEU A 56 3.90 -18.66 -8.63
C LEU A 56 3.75 -18.40 -7.11
N GLY A 57 4.86 -18.24 -6.37
CA GLY A 57 4.85 -17.96 -4.93
C GLY A 57 4.45 -19.16 -4.05
N CYS A 58 4.27 -20.32 -4.67
CA CYS A 58 3.85 -21.55 -4.03
C CYS A 58 5.07 -22.38 -3.60
N THR A 59 5.09 -22.83 -2.36
CA THR A 59 6.17 -23.63 -1.76
C THR A 59 5.71 -25.03 -1.34
N GLY A 60 4.44 -25.35 -1.55
CA GLY A 60 3.75 -26.50 -0.98
C GLY A 60 3.54 -26.41 0.53
N ARG A 61 3.89 -25.31 1.21
CA ARG A 61 3.87 -25.24 2.70
C ARG A 61 2.52 -24.87 3.30
N ARG A 62 1.68 -24.12 2.58
CA ARG A 62 0.45 -23.56 3.13
C ARG A 62 -0.71 -23.80 2.19
N TRP A 63 -1.79 -24.40 2.70
CA TRP A 63 -2.95 -24.80 1.91
C TRP A 63 -4.24 -24.38 2.60
N ILE A 64 -5.23 -24.01 1.79
CA ILE A 64 -6.61 -23.78 2.23
C ILE A 64 -7.47 -24.92 1.69
N ALA A 65 -8.32 -25.47 2.54
CA ALA A 65 -9.34 -26.43 2.14
C ALA A 65 -10.74 -25.89 2.44
N HIS A 66 -11.69 -26.22 1.57
CA HIS A 66 -13.11 -25.96 1.78
C HIS A 66 -13.82 -27.23 2.27
N ILE A 67 -14.43 -27.12 3.45
CA ILE A 67 -15.16 -28.19 4.13
C ILE A 67 -16.63 -27.75 4.23
N PRO A 68 -17.57 -28.43 3.54
CA PRO A 68 -18.98 -28.07 3.61
C PRO A 68 -19.49 -28.05 5.06
N PRO A 69 -20.28 -27.04 5.46
CA PRO A 69 -20.93 -27.02 6.76
C PRO A 69 -21.79 -28.29 6.98
N PRO A 70 -21.89 -28.79 8.22
CA PRO A 70 -21.33 -28.27 9.47
C PRO A 70 -19.92 -28.81 9.80
N GLY A 71 -19.10 -29.17 8.80
CA GLY A 71 -17.82 -29.84 9.02
C GLY A 71 -16.82 -29.00 9.84
N THR A 72 -16.20 -29.63 10.84
CA THR A 72 -15.00 -29.10 11.50
C THR A 72 -13.78 -29.37 10.64
N CYS A 73 -12.76 -28.51 10.70
CA CYS A 73 -11.52 -28.72 9.97
C CYS A 73 -10.93 -30.12 10.20
N PRO A 74 -10.83 -30.96 9.15
CA PRO A 74 -10.30 -32.31 9.24
C PRO A 74 -8.88 -32.36 9.82
N ALA A 75 -8.59 -33.40 10.59
CA ALA A 75 -7.24 -33.62 11.12
C ALA A 75 -6.29 -33.96 9.96
N PRO A 76 -5.16 -33.24 9.82
CA PRO A 76 -4.22 -33.51 8.74
C PRO A 76 -3.26 -34.67 9.11
N PRO A 77 -2.52 -35.23 8.13
CA PRO A 77 -1.46 -36.19 8.40
C PRO A 77 -0.30 -35.56 9.19
N LEU A 78 0.58 -36.42 9.74
CA LEU A 78 1.77 -35.98 10.48
C LEU A 78 2.62 -34.98 9.66
N GLY A 79 3.11 -33.95 10.34
CA GLY A 79 3.90 -32.87 9.73
C GLY A 79 3.09 -31.64 9.32
N TRP A 80 1.76 -31.67 9.46
CA TRP A 80 0.88 -30.53 9.18
C TRP A 80 0.20 -30.03 10.45
N ILE A 81 0.05 -28.71 10.54
CA ILE A 81 -0.70 -28.00 11.57
C ILE A 81 -1.98 -27.50 10.91
N MET A 82 -3.12 -27.68 11.59
CA MET A 82 -4.41 -27.25 11.10
C MET A 82 -5.02 -26.20 12.03
N ALA A 83 -5.71 -25.23 11.43
CA ALA A 83 -6.59 -24.30 12.13
C ALA A 83 -7.77 -23.89 11.24
N PRO A 84 -8.93 -23.49 11.80
CA PRO A 84 -9.93 -22.72 11.05
C PRO A 84 -9.29 -21.43 10.53
N LEU A 85 -9.51 -21.09 9.26
CA LEU A 85 -8.84 -19.93 8.64
C LEU A 85 -9.17 -18.64 9.39
N PHE A 86 -10.42 -18.45 9.82
CA PHE A 86 -10.88 -17.26 10.54
C PHE A 86 -11.04 -17.47 12.06
N GLY A 87 -10.45 -18.54 12.60
CA GLY A 87 -10.62 -18.93 14.00
C GLY A 87 -11.97 -19.60 14.30
N ALA A 88 -12.13 -20.07 15.54
CA ALA A 88 -13.28 -20.90 15.93
C ALA A 88 -14.61 -20.13 16.07
N ALA A 89 -14.54 -18.79 16.18
CA ALA A 89 -15.72 -17.92 16.32
C ALA A 89 -16.20 -17.33 14.98
N ALA A 90 -15.62 -17.78 13.87
CA ALA A 90 -16.00 -17.31 12.53
C ALA A 90 -17.48 -17.60 12.24
N PRO A 91 -18.18 -16.71 11.52
CA PRO A 91 -19.56 -16.94 11.12
C PRO A 91 -19.67 -18.12 10.13
N PRO A 92 -20.87 -18.69 9.94
CA PRO A 92 -21.07 -19.93 9.17
C PRO A 92 -20.44 -19.92 7.78
N GLY A 93 -20.60 -18.84 7.02
CA GLY A 93 -20.06 -18.75 5.66
C GLY A 93 -18.54 -18.57 5.57
N LEU A 94 -17.88 -18.21 6.68
CA LEU A 94 -16.41 -18.14 6.80
C LEU A 94 -15.84 -19.42 7.46
N SER A 95 -16.66 -20.14 8.25
CA SER A 95 -16.23 -21.31 9.02
C SER A 95 -15.88 -22.55 8.20
N SER A 96 -16.27 -22.60 6.91
CA SER A 96 -15.98 -23.71 6.00
C SER A 96 -14.54 -23.72 5.47
N LEU A 97 -13.75 -22.67 5.75
CA LEU A 97 -12.39 -22.55 5.25
C LEU A 97 -11.37 -22.93 6.34
N CYS A 98 -10.52 -23.89 6.01
CA CYS A 98 -9.53 -24.46 6.90
C CYS A 98 -8.13 -24.23 6.36
N LEU A 99 -7.21 -23.80 7.23
CA LEU A 99 -5.82 -23.54 6.93
C LEU A 99 -4.95 -24.73 7.39
N TYR A 100 -4.01 -25.12 6.53
CA TYR A 100 -3.04 -26.18 6.79
C TYR A 100 -1.62 -25.66 6.51
N ASP A 101 -0.79 -25.59 7.54
CA ASP A 101 0.61 -25.16 7.46
C ASP A 101 1.55 -26.36 7.75
N HIS A 102 2.57 -26.55 6.91
CA HIS A 102 3.55 -27.62 7.11
C HIS A 102 4.59 -27.26 8.18
N ALA A 103 4.73 -28.10 9.20
CA ALA A 103 5.61 -27.92 10.35
C ALA A 103 7.10 -28.26 10.09
N GLY A 104 7.44 -28.75 8.89
CA GLY A 104 8.81 -29.10 8.52
C GLY A 104 9.76 -27.91 8.38
N LEU A 105 11.03 -28.21 8.09
CA LEU A 105 12.09 -27.20 7.90
C LEU A 105 11.73 -26.15 6.82
N PRO A 106 12.35 -24.96 6.86
CA PRO A 106 12.21 -23.94 5.81
C PRO A 106 12.54 -24.51 4.42
N GLY A 107 11.78 -24.08 3.41
CA GLY A 107 11.94 -24.51 2.01
C GLY A 107 10.73 -25.25 1.45
N PRO A 108 10.77 -25.63 0.15
CA PRO A 108 9.67 -26.32 -0.51
C PRO A 108 9.33 -27.66 0.14
N VAL A 109 8.04 -27.96 0.29
CA VAL A 109 7.60 -29.27 0.81
C VAL A 109 7.74 -30.33 -0.28
N PRO A 110 8.34 -31.50 0.00
CA PRO A 110 8.38 -32.59 -0.96
C PRO A 110 6.97 -33.02 -1.42
N PRO A 111 6.80 -33.54 -2.65
CA PRO A 111 5.47 -33.89 -3.18
C PRO A 111 4.69 -34.94 -2.36
N GLN A 112 5.40 -35.82 -1.64
CA GLN A 112 4.77 -36.91 -0.88
C GLN A 112 3.92 -36.39 0.30
N PRO A 113 4.43 -35.55 1.23
CA PRO A 113 3.60 -34.91 2.25
C PRO A 113 2.38 -34.16 1.72
N ILE A 114 2.50 -33.49 0.56
CA ILE A 114 1.39 -32.77 -0.09
C ILE A 114 0.32 -33.77 -0.57
N THR A 115 0.75 -34.85 -1.25
CA THR A 115 -0.17 -35.91 -1.72
C THR A 115 -0.90 -36.58 -0.55
N ALA A 116 -0.20 -36.79 0.57
CA ALA A 116 -0.78 -37.32 1.79
C ALA A 116 -1.84 -36.37 2.39
N LEU A 117 -1.57 -35.05 2.42
CA LEU A 117 -2.53 -34.05 2.84
C LEU A 117 -3.79 -34.10 1.97
N HIS A 118 -3.64 -34.04 0.65
CA HIS A 118 -4.78 -34.06 -0.28
C HIS A 118 -5.65 -35.30 -0.10
N THR A 119 -5.02 -36.48 0.02
CA THR A 119 -5.73 -37.75 0.22
C THR A 119 -6.51 -37.74 1.54
N ALA A 120 -5.88 -37.30 2.62
CA ALA A 120 -6.49 -37.27 3.94
C ALA A 120 -7.68 -36.30 4.01
N LEU A 121 -7.56 -35.11 3.44
CA LEU A 121 -8.61 -34.09 3.45
C LEU A 121 -9.80 -34.49 2.55
N THR A 122 -9.52 -35.02 1.35
CA THR A 122 -10.58 -35.50 0.44
C THR A 122 -11.37 -36.65 1.06
N THR A 123 -10.69 -37.59 1.72
CA THR A 123 -11.35 -38.72 2.43
C THR A 123 -12.25 -38.22 3.56
N GLN A 124 -11.91 -37.07 4.16
CA GLN A 124 -12.68 -36.43 5.22
C GLN A 124 -13.70 -35.41 4.71
N GLY A 125 -13.98 -35.39 3.39
CA GLY A 125 -15.06 -34.61 2.80
C GLY A 125 -14.68 -33.19 2.35
N ALA A 126 -13.39 -32.84 2.28
CA ALA A 126 -12.97 -31.60 1.63
C ALA A 126 -13.39 -31.61 0.15
N THR A 127 -14.05 -30.55 -0.30
CA THR A 127 -14.52 -30.44 -1.69
C THR A 127 -13.52 -29.72 -2.59
N ALA A 128 -12.62 -28.95 -2.00
CA ALA A 128 -11.55 -28.26 -2.71
C ALA A 128 -10.36 -28.07 -1.76
N ILE A 129 -9.15 -28.13 -2.31
CA ILE A 129 -7.88 -27.99 -1.60
C ILE A 129 -6.93 -27.25 -2.54
N GLU A 130 -6.47 -26.07 -2.13
CA GLU A 130 -5.64 -25.20 -2.95
C GLU A 130 -4.52 -24.57 -2.13
N GLU A 131 -3.42 -24.27 -2.79
CA GLU A 131 -2.25 -23.70 -2.12
C GLU A 131 -2.44 -22.19 -1.88
N ASP A 132 -2.13 -21.72 -0.68
CA ASP A 132 -2.19 -20.30 -0.31
C ASP A 132 -0.82 -19.65 -0.53
N CYS A 133 -0.56 -19.32 -1.79
CA CYS A 133 0.73 -18.83 -2.25
C CYS A 133 0.99 -17.38 -1.82
N VAL A 134 2.27 -17.04 -1.69
CA VAL A 134 2.74 -15.76 -1.21
C VAL A 134 2.79 -14.75 -2.36
N VAL A 135 1.79 -13.85 -2.44
CA VAL A 135 1.56 -12.97 -3.61
C VAL A 135 1.00 -11.59 -3.28
N VAL A 136 0.80 -11.24 -2.00
CA VAL A 136 0.23 -9.94 -1.60
C VAL A 136 1.35 -9.01 -1.16
N GLU A 137 1.35 -7.77 -1.66
CA GLU A 137 2.42 -6.81 -1.42
C GLU A 137 1.94 -5.38 -1.05
N PRO A 138 2.78 -4.60 -0.33
CA PRO A 138 2.58 -3.17 -0.06
C PRO A 138 3.03 -2.34 -1.26
N LEU A 139 2.59 -1.08 -1.39
CA LEU A 139 2.85 -0.27 -2.59
C LEU A 139 3.62 1.04 -2.31
N ALA A 140 4.95 1.15 -2.39
CA ALA A 140 5.60 2.45 -2.10
C ALA A 140 7.08 2.71 -2.48
N GLY A 141 7.49 3.98 -2.34
CA GLY A 141 8.84 4.54 -2.54
C GLY A 141 9.57 5.12 -1.32
N GLN A 142 10.70 5.83 -1.46
CA GLN A 142 11.43 6.50 -0.34
C GLN A 142 11.91 7.92 -0.75
N LEU A 143 12.26 8.81 0.22
CA LEU A 143 13.03 10.11 0.10
C LEU A 143 13.84 10.36 1.40
N GLN A 144 14.80 11.29 1.32
CA GLN A 144 15.66 11.84 2.40
C GLN A 144 14.94 12.28 3.69
N ALA A 145 15.64 12.25 4.83
CA ALA A 145 15.07 12.61 6.14
C ALA A 145 14.68 14.09 6.29
N ALA A 146 15.48 15.01 5.74
CA ALA A 146 15.31 16.45 5.95
C ALA A 146 14.12 17.05 5.18
N SER A 147 13.78 16.48 4.01
CA SER A 147 12.66 16.94 3.19
C SER A 147 11.30 16.39 3.63
N ARG A 148 11.28 15.34 4.46
CA ARG A 148 10.05 14.64 4.89
C ARG A 148 9.00 15.53 5.54
N PRO A 149 9.32 16.43 6.50
CA PRO A 149 8.29 17.29 7.08
C PRO A 149 7.65 18.20 6.04
N TRP A 150 8.44 18.77 5.12
CA TRP A 150 7.89 19.59 4.05
C TRP A 150 7.02 18.77 3.09
N LEU A 151 7.41 17.55 2.74
CA LEU A 151 6.62 16.67 1.87
C LEU A 151 5.30 16.27 2.51
N HIS A 152 5.31 15.95 3.81
CA HIS A 152 4.11 15.71 4.60
C HIS A 152 3.18 16.92 4.57
N ASP A 153 3.70 18.11 4.87
CA ASP A 153 2.92 19.35 4.83
C ASP A 153 2.37 19.64 3.43
N GLN A 154 3.16 19.41 2.37
CA GLN A 154 2.70 19.59 0.98
C GLN A 154 1.61 18.60 0.60
N LEU A 155 1.74 17.33 1.00
CA LEU A 155 0.71 16.33 0.78
C LEU A 155 -0.60 16.76 1.44
N LEU A 156 -0.56 17.16 2.71
CA LEU A 156 -1.74 17.65 3.43
C LEU A 156 -2.32 18.90 2.79
N ALA A 157 -1.50 19.87 2.39
CA ALA A 157 -1.97 21.07 1.69
C ALA A 157 -2.68 20.73 0.37
N GLN A 158 -2.13 19.79 -0.40
CA GLN A 158 -2.69 19.35 -1.68
C GLN A 158 -3.97 18.51 -1.54
N LEU A 159 -4.16 17.89 -0.38
CA LEU A 159 -5.41 17.23 0.00
C LEU A 159 -6.41 18.20 0.66
N ASP A 160 -6.10 19.50 0.67
CA ASP A 160 -6.89 20.56 1.32
C ASP A 160 -7.13 20.24 2.81
N ALA A 161 -6.02 19.87 3.47
CA ALA A 161 -6.02 19.25 4.79
C ALA A 161 -5.03 19.89 5.81
N SER A 162 -4.49 21.07 5.50
CA SER A 162 -3.52 21.77 6.38
C SER A 162 -4.14 22.40 7.64
N GLY A 163 -5.45 22.65 7.65
CA GLY A 163 -6.17 23.25 8.78
C GLY A 163 -6.70 22.23 9.80
N PRO A 164 -7.20 22.70 10.96
CA PRO A 164 -7.95 21.83 11.88
C PRO A 164 -9.29 21.42 11.26
N LEU A 165 -9.92 20.38 11.83
CA LEU A 165 -11.30 20.05 11.49
C LEU A 165 -12.27 21.14 12.01
N PRO A 166 -13.43 21.32 11.36
CA PRO A 166 -14.41 22.32 11.76
C PRO A 166 -14.82 22.20 13.23
N GLN A 167 -14.98 23.34 13.91
CA GLN A 167 -15.45 23.39 15.30
C GLN A 167 -16.92 23.79 15.35
N GLY A 168 -17.66 23.35 16.38
CA GLY A 168 -19.05 23.78 16.64
C GLY A 168 -20.09 22.67 16.71
N GLY A 169 -19.74 21.45 16.33
CA GLY A 169 -20.53 20.25 16.60
C GLY A 169 -19.77 19.23 17.45
N THR A 170 -20.39 18.09 17.74
CA THR A 170 -19.73 16.94 18.36
C THR A 170 -19.64 15.81 17.33
N PRO A 171 -18.57 15.76 16.50
CA PRO A 171 -18.41 14.70 15.54
C PRO A 171 -18.44 13.35 16.25
N SER A 172 -19.07 12.37 15.63
CA SER A 172 -19.14 11.04 16.21
C SER A 172 -17.97 10.22 15.65
N PRO A 173 -17.01 9.77 16.49
CA PRO A 173 -15.75 9.19 16.01
C PRO A 173 -15.95 8.05 15.01
N VAL A 174 -14.97 7.72 14.18
CA VAL A 174 -15.01 6.61 13.22
C VAL A 174 -13.78 5.73 13.39
N ALA A 175 -13.93 4.41 13.41
CA ALA A 175 -12.76 3.53 13.45
C ALA A 175 -12.13 3.45 12.06
N ILE A 176 -10.80 3.48 12.00
CA ILE A 176 -9.99 3.21 10.81
C ILE A 176 -9.11 2.01 11.14
N ALA A 177 -9.19 0.97 10.32
CA ALA A 177 -8.30 -0.17 10.37
C ALA A 177 -7.46 -0.21 9.08
N VAL A 178 -6.15 -0.37 9.23
CA VAL A 178 -5.22 -0.51 8.10
C VAL A 178 -4.69 -1.95 8.06
N ALA A 179 -5.07 -2.72 7.04
CA ALA A 179 -4.59 -4.08 6.85
C ALA A 179 -3.36 -4.08 5.93
N ASP A 180 -2.16 -4.20 6.50
CA ASP A 180 -0.89 -3.92 5.81
C ASP A 180 0.33 -4.56 6.52
N THR A 181 1.55 -4.00 6.40
CA THR A 181 2.81 -4.51 6.97
C THR A 181 3.03 -4.21 8.45
N SER A 182 2.30 -3.25 9.01
CA SER A 182 2.46 -2.89 10.41
C SER A 182 1.93 -4.01 11.32
N PRO A 183 2.62 -4.32 12.43
CA PRO A 183 2.10 -5.25 13.44
C PRO A 183 0.70 -4.86 13.93
N ASP A 184 -0.05 -5.84 14.43
CA ASP A 184 -1.38 -5.62 15.00
C ASP A 184 -1.31 -4.56 16.11
N ALA A 185 -2.09 -3.48 15.97
CA ALA A 185 -2.24 -2.46 16.99
C ALA A 185 -3.71 -2.37 17.37
N ARG A 186 -4.00 -2.51 18.67
CA ARG A 186 -5.35 -2.32 19.17
C ARG A 186 -5.73 -0.84 19.07
N PRO A 187 -7.01 -0.55 18.82
CA PRO A 187 -7.49 0.81 18.93
C PRO A 187 -7.63 1.15 20.42
N ASP A 188 -6.54 1.54 21.07
CA ASP A 188 -6.45 1.95 22.49
C ASP A 188 -6.89 3.41 22.72
N GLY A 189 -7.42 4.06 21.69
CA GLY A 189 -8.00 5.40 21.73
C GLY A 189 -7.44 6.31 20.64
N VAL A 190 -7.63 7.63 20.81
CA VAL A 190 -7.16 8.66 19.87
C VAL A 190 -5.63 8.77 19.84
N THR A 191 -4.94 8.36 20.90
CA THR A 191 -3.49 8.51 21.05
C THR A 191 -2.67 7.34 20.55
N GLY A 192 -3.30 6.26 20.08
CA GLY A 192 -2.64 4.96 19.91
C GLY A 192 -1.32 5.02 19.15
N SER A 193 -0.31 4.38 19.73
CA SER A 193 0.98 4.17 19.08
C SER A 193 0.83 3.10 18.02
N ILE A 194 1.18 3.41 16.78
CA ILE A 194 1.25 2.42 15.71
C ILE A 194 2.65 1.81 15.75
N PRO A 195 2.79 0.49 15.94
CA PRO A 195 4.09 -0.15 15.91
C PRO A 195 4.68 -0.03 14.51
N ARG A 196 5.95 0.39 14.47
CA ARG A 196 6.76 0.39 13.25
C ARG A 196 7.25 -1.03 13.00
N GLY A 197 6.89 -1.60 11.85
CA GLY A 197 7.32 -2.93 11.43
C GLY A 197 8.65 -2.93 10.69
N ARG A 198 9.03 -4.08 10.10
CA ARG A 198 10.21 -4.21 9.22
C ARG A 198 10.12 -3.33 7.97
N LEU A 199 8.89 -3.17 7.48
CA LEU A 199 8.58 -2.29 6.37
C LEU A 199 7.62 -1.21 6.85
N ASP A 200 8.04 0.05 6.68
CA ASP A 200 7.32 1.25 7.14
C ASP A 200 6.00 1.52 6.40
N HIS A 201 5.64 0.68 5.42
CA HIS A 201 4.49 0.91 4.55
C HIS A 201 3.18 1.06 5.33
N GLY A 202 2.75 0.01 6.05
CA GLY A 202 1.54 0.05 6.86
C GLY A 202 1.55 1.13 7.94
N TYR A 203 2.72 1.40 8.53
CA TYR A 203 2.91 2.46 9.51
C TYR A 203 2.61 3.84 8.88
N THR A 204 3.16 4.08 7.69
CA THR A 204 3.00 5.34 6.95
C THR A 204 1.55 5.51 6.49
N MET A 205 0.92 4.45 5.96
CA MET A 205 -0.48 4.46 5.53
C MET A 205 -1.43 4.81 6.69
N ALA A 206 -1.21 4.19 7.84
CA ALA A 206 -2.04 4.41 9.01
C ALA A 206 -1.86 5.83 9.58
N TRP A 207 -0.63 6.33 9.69
CA TRP A 207 -0.41 7.73 10.10
C TRP A 207 -0.96 8.74 9.09
N LEU A 208 -0.87 8.45 7.79
CA LEU A 208 -1.44 9.34 6.78
C LEU A 208 -2.96 9.44 6.89
N ALA A 209 -3.65 8.30 7.03
CA ALA A 209 -5.09 8.28 7.27
C ALA A 209 -5.45 9.02 8.57
N ARG A 210 -4.62 8.88 9.61
CA ARG A 210 -4.79 9.60 10.88
C ARG A 210 -4.67 11.09 10.74
N ASP A 211 -3.64 11.60 10.08
CA ASP A 211 -3.39 13.04 9.98
C ASP A 211 -4.53 13.76 9.25
N LEU A 212 -5.18 13.06 8.31
CA LEU A 212 -6.35 13.57 7.62
C LEU A 212 -7.61 13.56 8.49
N ALA A 213 -7.81 12.54 9.33
CA ALA A 213 -8.95 12.40 10.24
C ALA A 213 -8.79 13.10 11.60
N CYS A 214 -7.55 13.41 11.98
CA CYS A 214 -7.14 13.93 13.28
C CYS A 214 -6.01 14.96 13.14
N PRO A 215 -6.23 16.07 12.41
CA PRO A 215 -5.21 17.09 12.21
C PRO A 215 -4.80 17.74 13.52
N ALA A 216 -3.55 18.20 13.58
CA ALA A 216 -3.02 18.91 14.73
C ALA A 216 -3.87 20.15 15.09
N GLY A 217 -4.09 20.36 16.39
CA GLY A 217 -4.86 21.51 16.90
C GLY A 217 -6.37 21.43 16.71
N GLY A 218 -6.91 20.28 16.26
CA GLY A 218 -8.36 20.04 16.11
C GLY A 218 -8.86 18.82 16.89
N PRO A 219 -10.19 18.56 16.87
CA PRO A 219 -10.73 17.31 17.38
C PRO A 219 -10.24 16.14 16.52
N CYS A 220 -9.89 15.02 17.15
CA CYS A 220 -9.64 13.78 16.44
C CYS A 220 -10.96 13.06 16.21
N THR A 221 -11.30 12.83 14.95
CA THR A 221 -12.58 12.21 14.57
C THR A 221 -12.46 10.72 14.28
N ALA A 222 -11.28 10.14 14.48
CA ALA A 222 -11.06 8.73 14.24
C ALA A 222 -10.28 8.01 15.34
N TYR A 223 -10.55 6.72 15.47
CA TYR A 223 -9.70 5.77 16.18
C TYR A 223 -8.94 4.96 15.16
N LEU A 224 -7.66 4.72 15.38
CA LEU A 224 -6.82 4.02 14.42
C LEU A 224 -6.35 2.68 14.98
N SER A 225 -6.31 1.69 14.10
CA SER A 225 -5.72 0.37 14.35
C SER A 225 -5.01 -0.13 13.10
N THR A 226 -4.05 -1.04 13.30
CA THR A 226 -3.40 -1.78 12.23
C THR A 226 -3.67 -3.26 12.40
N GLN A 227 -3.79 -3.98 11.28
CA GLN A 227 -3.90 -5.42 11.22
C GLN A 227 -2.80 -5.94 10.29
N LEU A 228 -1.91 -6.78 10.80
CA LEU A 228 -0.82 -7.37 10.05
C LEU A 228 -1.38 -8.34 9.01
N ALA A 229 -1.29 -7.93 7.74
CA ALA A 229 -1.65 -8.72 6.57
C ALA A 229 -0.42 -9.34 5.89
N LEU A 230 0.76 -8.70 6.04
CA LEU A 230 1.97 -9.05 5.30
C LEU A 230 3.11 -9.48 6.25
N PRO A 231 3.07 -10.68 6.86
CA PRO A 231 4.04 -11.10 7.85
C PRO A 231 5.28 -11.79 7.26
N HIS A 232 5.34 -12.07 5.95
CA HIS A 232 6.44 -12.84 5.38
C HIS A 232 7.67 -11.97 5.09
N ILE A 233 8.84 -12.42 5.58
CA ILE A 233 10.15 -11.86 5.23
C ILE A 233 10.63 -12.45 3.90
N ASP A 234 10.42 -13.76 3.75
CA ASP A 234 10.68 -14.53 2.55
C ASP A 234 9.55 -15.58 2.35
N ASN A 235 9.61 -16.40 1.30
CA ASN A 235 8.58 -17.41 1.03
C ASN A 235 8.44 -18.48 2.14
N ALA A 236 9.44 -18.69 2.98
CA ALA A 236 9.47 -19.69 4.04
C ALA A 236 9.38 -19.08 5.46
N THR A 237 9.81 -17.84 5.63
CA THR A 237 9.97 -17.16 6.92
C THR A 237 8.85 -16.15 7.18
N VAL A 238 8.17 -16.33 8.31
CA VAL A 238 7.07 -15.46 8.79
C VAL A 238 7.50 -14.78 10.09
N ASP A 239 7.27 -13.46 10.19
CA ASP A 239 7.49 -12.64 11.37
C ASP A 239 6.18 -11.93 11.77
N LEU A 240 5.45 -12.56 12.68
CA LEU A 240 4.18 -12.02 13.19
C LEU A 240 4.38 -10.86 14.17
N ALA A 241 5.60 -10.63 14.67
CA ALA A 241 5.87 -9.63 15.70
C ALA A 241 6.26 -8.27 15.08
N GLN A 242 7.08 -8.30 14.02
CA GLN A 242 7.54 -7.09 13.34
C GLN A 242 6.94 -6.94 11.95
N GLY A 243 6.13 -7.90 11.50
CA GLY A 243 5.66 -7.95 10.13
C GLY A 243 6.78 -8.29 9.14
N GLY A 244 6.42 -8.32 7.86
CA GLY A 244 7.30 -8.65 6.76
C GLY A 244 7.15 -7.67 5.59
N TYR A 245 7.48 -8.17 4.40
CA TYR A 245 7.43 -7.45 3.14
C TYR A 245 6.25 -7.85 2.28
N PHE A 246 5.71 -9.06 2.47
CA PHE A 246 4.63 -9.60 1.68
C PHE A 246 3.78 -10.58 2.50
N GLY A 247 2.70 -11.09 1.91
CA GLY A 247 1.76 -11.99 2.56
C GLY A 247 1.04 -12.89 1.59
N THR A 248 0.23 -13.78 2.15
CA THR A 248 -0.68 -14.63 1.38
C THR A 248 -2.07 -14.01 1.30
N ARG A 249 -2.88 -14.46 0.34
CA ARG A 249 -4.30 -14.05 0.24
C ARG A 249 -5.07 -14.46 1.49
N GLY A 250 -4.79 -15.65 2.03
CA GLY A 250 -5.36 -16.09 3.31
C GLY A 250 -5.01 -15.17 4.49
N GLN A 251 -3.77 -14.66 4.57
CA GLN A 251 -3.37 -13.73 5.64
C GLN A 251 -4.04 -12.36 5.52
N LEU A 252 -4.20 -11.85 4.30
CA LEU A 252 -4.98 -10.63 4.05
C LEU A 252 -6.45 -10.82 4.47
N ALA A 253 -7.07 -11.95 4.09
CA ALA A 253 -8.43 -12.28 4.51
C ALA A 253 -8.56 -12.31 6.05
N GLN A 254 -7.61 -12.95 6.74
CA GLN A 254 -7.55 -12.97 8.19
C GLN A 254 -7.41 -11.56 8.79
N ALA A 255 -6.58 -10.69 8.22
CA ALA A 255 -6.41 -9.32 8.70
C ALA A 255 -7.70 -8.48 8.57
N ILE A 256 -8.43 -8.64 7.46
CA ILE A 256 -9.74 -7.99 7.25
C ILE A 256 -10.75 -8.47 8.29
N HIS A 257 -10.84 -9.77 8.53
CA HIS A 257 -11.72 -10.33 9.56
C HIS A 257 -11.35 -9.82 10.97
N ARG A 258 -10.06 -9.84 11.33
CA ARG A 258 -9.58 -9.31 12.62
C ARG A 258 -9.89 -7.82 12.79
N ALA A 259 -9.85 -7.02 11.71
CA ALA A 259 -10.23 -5.60 11.77
C ALA A 259 -11.68 -5.43 12.26
N VAL A 260 -12.60 -6.22 11.68
CA VAL A 260 -14.02 -6.16 12.03
C VAL A 260 -14.26 -6.62 13.47
N ASP A 261 -13.64 -7.74 13.88
CA ASP A 261 -13.78 -8.26 15.24
C ASP A 261 -13.19 -7.33 16.29
N ALA A 262 -11.98 -6.82 16.07
CA ALA A 262 -11.33 -5.89 16.99
C ALA A 262 -12.15 -4.61 17.16
N TRP A 263 -12.73 -4.10 16.07
CA TRP A 263 -13.61 -2.94 16.10
C TRP A 263 -14.90 -3.20 16.88
N LYS A 264 -15.60 -4.32 16.61
CA LYS A 264 -16.83 -4.71 17.33
C LYS A 264 -16.57 -4.87 18.83
N ALA A 265 -15.42 -5.46 19.19
CA ALA A 265 -15.02 -5.66 20.57
C ALA A 265 -14.67 -4.35 21.29
N ALA A 266 -13.92 -3.45 20.63
CA ALA A 266 -13.48 -2.20 21.23
C ALA A 266 -14.59 -1.15 21.31
N TYR A 267 -15.51 -1.13 20.35
CA TYR A 267 -16.51 -0.07 20.22
C TYR A 267 -17.91 -0.61 19.90
N PRO A 268 -18.54 -1.36 20.82
CA PRO A 268 -19.86 -1.98 20.57
C PRO A 268 -20.99 -0.97 20.27
N ALA A 269 -20.84 0.29 20.68
CA ALA A 269 -21.78 1.37 20.39
C ALA A 269 -21.48 2.14 19.09
N GLN A 270 -20.27 1.98 18.54
CA GLN A 270 -19.79 2.71 17.37
C GLN A 270 -20.03 1.90 16.11
N ARG A 271 -20.89 2.40 15.22
CA ARG A 271 -21.35 1.63 14.04
C ARG A 271 -20.54 1.84 12.75
N ARG A 272 -19.44 2.59 12.82
CA ARG A 272 -18.70 3.01 11.62
C ARG A 272 -17.24 2.59 11.69
N LEU A 273 -16.83 1.86 10.67
CA LEU A 273 -15.48 1.35 10.43
C LEU A 273 -15.10 1.65 8.98
N VAL A 274 -13.90 2.18 8.78
CA VAL A 274 -13.22 2.27 7.49
C VAL A 274 -12.08 1.25 7.50
N ILE A 275 -11.99 0.38 6.50
CA ILE A 275 -10.85 -0.53 6.33
C ILE A 275 -10.09 -0.09 5.08
N ASN A 276 -8.83 0.30 5.29
CA ASN A 276 -7.90 0.67 4.25
C ASN A 276 -7.06 -0.54 3.82
N LEU A 277 -7.11 -0.85 2.53
CA LEU A 277 -6.38 -1.94 1.88
C LEU A 277 -5.36 -1.32 0.92
N SER A 278 -4.24 -0.88 1.47
CA SER A 278 -3.10 -0.34 0.69
C SER A 278 -2.18 -1.46 0.16
N VAL A 279 -2.75 -2.64 -0.05
CA VAL A 279 -2.08 -3.86 -0.49
C VAL A 279 -2.87 -4.48 -1.64
N GLY A 280 -2.19 -5.28 -2.46
CA GLY A 280 -2.86 -6.02 -3.53
C GLY A 280 -2.03 -7.13 -4.13
N TRP A 281 -2.64 -7.87 -5.07
CA TRP A 281 -1.99 -8.89 -5.86
C TRP A 281 -2.38 -8.79 -7.34
N GLU A 282 -1.56 -9.38 -8.21
CA GLU A 282 -1.72 -9.33 -9.66
C GLU A 282 -2.95 -10.11 -10.14
N PRO A 283 -3.71 -9.61 -11.14
CA PRO A 283 -4.87 -10.33 -11.70
C PRO A 283 -4.52 -11.71 -12.27
N ASP A 284 -3.33 -11.86 -12.84
CA ASP A 284 -2.84 -13.12 -13.39
C ASP A 284 -2.53 -14.17 -12.31
N ALA A 285 -2.30 -13.73 -11.07
CA ALA A 285 -2.23 -14.60 -9.90
C ALA A 285 -3.62 -15.03 -9.38
N GLY A 286 -4.67 -14.56 -10.05
CA GLY A 286 -6.08 -14.86 -9.81
C GLY A 286 -6.82 -13.68 -9.19
N CYS A 287 -7.54 -12.91 -10.01
CA CYS A 287 -8.62 -12.05 -9.54
C CYS A 287 -9.99 -12.76 -9.59
N GLY A 288 -10.12 -13.70 -10.54
CA GLY A 288 -11.35 -14.44 -10.83
C GLY A 288 -12.58 -13.54 -11.08
N ASP A 289 -13.74 -14.18 -11.26
CA ASP A 289 -15.02 -13.47 -11.34
C ASP A 289 -15.68 -13.46 -9.95
N PRO A 290 -15.67 -12.32 -9.23
CA PRO A 290 -16.25 -12.24 -7.90
C PRO A 290 -17.78 -12.38 -7.89
N SER A 291 -18.46 -12.27 -9.04
CA SER A 291 -19.90 -12.54 -9.18
C SER A 291 -20.22 -14.05 -9.14
N ALA A 292 -19.21 -14.90 -9.35
CA ALA A 292 -19.27 -16.36 -9.22
C ALA A 292 -18.29 -16.85 -8.13
N PRO A 293 -18.55 -16.52 -6.85
CA PRO A 293 -17.61 -16.76 -5.75
C PRO A 293 -17.22 -18.23 -5.59
N GLU A 294 -18.08 -19.17 -5.95
CA GLU A 294 -17.84 -20.60 -5.94
C GLU A 294 -16.87 -21.11 -7.02
N LEU A 295 -16.55 -20.27 -8.01
CA LEU A 295 -15.55 -20.54 -9.04
C LEU A 295 -14.20 -19.89 -8.75
N LEU A 296 -14.14 -18.97 -7.77
CA LEU A 296 -12.88 -18.38 -7.34
C LEU A 296 -11.97 -19.43 -6.69
N PRO A 297 -10.65 -19.36 -6.92
CA PRO A 297 -9.70 -20.10 -6.11
C PRO A 297 -9.91 -19.80 -4.62
N LEU A 298 -9.68 -20.78 -3.75
CA LEU A 298 -9.99 -20.70 -2.33
C LEU A 298 -9.31 -19.52 -1.60
N PRO A 299 -8.04 -19.17 -1.87
CA PRO A 299 -7.43 -18.00 -1.25
C PRO A 299 -8.14 -16.69 -1.61
N GLU A 300 -8.54 -16.50 -2.87
CA GLU A 300 -9.29 -15.34 -3.37
C GLU A 300 -10.69 -15.31 -2.77
N ARG A 301 -11.34 -16.48 -2.75
CA ARG A 301 -12.65 -16.64 -2.13
C ARG A 301 -12.61 -16.26 -0.66
N ALA A 302 -11.53 -16.60 0.06
CA ALA A 302 -11.35 -16.20 1.45
C ALA A 302 -11.30 -14.66 1.59
N VAL A 303 -10.56 -13.96 0.73
CA VAL A 303 -10.53 -12.49 0.73
C VAL A 303 -11.90 -11.91 0.40
N LEU A 304 -12.56 -12.42 -0.65
CA LEU A 304 -13.91 -11.97 -1.03
C LEU A 304 -14.91 -12.15 0.12
N LEU A 305 -14.92 -13.30 0.79
CA LEU A 305 -15.80 -13.55 1.93
C LEU A 305 -15.48 -12.64 3.12
N ALA A 306 -14.21 -12.33 3.38
CA ALA A 306 -13.83 -11.40 4.44
C ALA A 306 -14.26 -9.96 4.12
N LEU A 307 -14.19 -9.54 2.85
CA LEU A 307 -14.72 -8.25 2.38
C LEU A 307 -16.24 -8.21 2.51
N GLN A 308 -16.93 -9.28 2.09
CA GLN A 308 -18.38 -9.39 2.24
C GLN A 308 -18.79 -9.38 3.71
N HIS A 309 -18.04 -10.02 4.61
CA HIS A 309 -18.26 -9.97 6.05
C HIS A 309 -18.14 -8.53 6.60
N ALA A 310 -17.08 -7.82 6.22
CA ALA A 310 -16.90 -6.43 6.61
C ALA A 310 -18.02 -5.51 6.08
N ALA A 311 -18.38 -5.65 4.81
CA ALA A 311 -19.48 -4.90 4.19
C ALA A 311 -20.84 -5.25 4.82
N CYS A 312 -21.06 -6.52 5.14
CA CYS A 312 -22.20 -6.97 5.92
C CYS A 312 -22.20 -6.30 7.29
N HIS A 313 -21.08 -5.94 7.90
CA HIS A 313 -21.10 -5.16 9.14
C HIS A 313 -21.16 -3.63 8.94
N GLY A 314 -21.43 -3.17 7.72
CA GLY A 314 -21.52 -1.75 7.37
C GLY A 314 -20.16 -1.05 7.32
N ALA A 315 -19.06 -1.81 7.23
CA ALA A 315 -17.73 -1.23 7.08
C ALA A 315 -17.55 -0.63 5.67
N LEU A 316 -16.86 0.50 5.60
CA LEU A 316 -16.42 1.10 4.36
C LEU A 316 -15.06 0.54 3.95
N LEU A 317 -14.99 -0.13 2.81
CA LEU A 317 -13.79 -0.77 2.28
C LEU A 317 -13.16 0.10 1.19
N ILE A 318 -11.87 0.43 1.33
CA ILE A 318 -11.14 1.27 0.36
C ILE A 318 -9.85 0.56 -0.03
N ALA A 319 -9.63 0.37 -1.32
CA ALA A 319 -8.47 -0.36 -1.84
C ALA A 319 -7.64 0.49 -2.79
N ALA A 320 -6.33 0.32 -2.74
CA ALA A 320 -5.42 0.88 -3.73
C ALA A 320 -5.62 0.20 -5.09
N ALA A 321 -5.76 0.98 -6.17
CA ALA A 321 -5.98 0.44 -7.51
C ALA A 321 -4.82 -0.41 -8.07
N GLY A 322 -3.66 -0.35 -7.42
CA GLY A 322 -2.44 -1.03 -7.84
C GLY A 322 -1.49 -0.08 -8.57
N ASN A 323 -0.22 -0.44 -8.54
CA ASN A 323 0.81 0.24 -9.31
C ASN A 323 1.25 -0.67 -10.47
N ASP A 324 1.72 -0.06 -11.55
CA ASP A 324 2.44 -0.76 -12.60
C ASP A 324 3.72 -1.35 -11.97
N PRO A 325 3.95 -2.67 -12.07
CA PRO A 325 5.19 -3.30 -11.62
C PRO A 325 6.44 -2.65 -12.21
N GLY A 326 6.30 -1.95 -13.32
CA GLY A 326 7.40 -1.64 -14.21
C GLY A 326 7.87 -2.90 -14.91
N GLY A 327 9.09 -2.86 -15.47
CA GLY A 327 9.62 -3.96 -16.26
C GLY A 327 9.28 -3.88 -17.76
N PRO A 328 9.80 -4.80 -18.59
CA PRO A 328 9.55 -4.82 -20.03
C PRO A 328 8.17 -5.34 -20.36
N GLU A 329 7.51 -4.73 -21.34
CA GLU A 329 6.56 -5.48 -22.17
C GLU A 329 7.33 -6.41 -23.13
N PRO A 330 6.79 -7.60 -23.49
CA PRO A 330 5.88 -8.40 -22.68
C PRO A 330 6.20 -9.90 -22.85
N HIS A 331 7.04 -10.47 -22.01
CA HIS A 331 7.01 -11.91 -21.80
C HIS A 331 7.02 -12.20 -20.28
N TYR A 332 5.88 -11.93 -19.63
CA TYR A 332 5.33 -12.96 -18.74
C TYR A 332 5.45 -14.30 -19.50
N PRO A 333 5.84 -15.41 -18.84
CA PRO A 333 6.36 -16.64 -19.44
C PRO A 333 6.16 -16.74 -20.96
N ALA A 334 7.16 -16.27 -21.72
CA ALA A 334 7.23 -16.23 -23.19
C ALA A 334 5.88 -16.10 -23.94
N GLY A 335 5.18 -14.96 -23.81
CA GLY A 335 4.13 -14.58 -24.78
C GLY A 335 2.92 -13.84 -24.23
N THR A 336 2.83 -13.62 -22.92
CA THR A 336 1.65 -13.00 -22.29
C THR A 336 1.85 -11.49 -22.11
N PRO A 337 0.84 -10.66 -22.44
CA PRO A 337 0.86 -9.21 -22.19
C PRO A 337 1.15 -8.89 -20.73
N MET A 338 1.70 -7.70 -20.43
CA MET A 338 1.75 -7.26 -19.03
C MET A 338 0.33 -7.20 -18.46
N PRO A 339 0.13 -7.53 -17.18
CA PRO A 339 -1.20 -7.47 -16.58
C PRO A 339 -1.67 -6.01 -16.58
N SER A 340 -2.66 -5.69 -17.42
CA SER A 340 -3.38 -4.43 -17.38
C SER A 340 -4.49 -4.49 -16.33
N GLY A 341 -5.13 -3.36 -16.08
CA GLY A 341 -6.23 -3.28 -15.14
C GLY A 341 -5.78 -3.07 -13.69
N PRO A 342 -6.74 -2.99 -12.76
CA PRO A 342 -6.47 -2.86 -11.33
C PRO A 342 -5.95 -4.15 -10.71
N THR A 343 -5.16 -4.04 -9.64
CA THR A 343 -4.81 -5.19 -8.78
C THR A 343 -6.02 -5.66 -7.97
N CYS A 344 -6.04 -6.91 -7.54
CA CYS A 344 -7.02 -7.34 -6.54
C CYS A 344 -6.58 -6.93 -5.11
N PRO A 345 -7.53 -6.55 -4.23
CA PRO A 345 -8.98 -6.63 -4.39
C PRO A 345 -9.61 -5.42 -5.09
N ALA A 346 -8.86 -4.38 -5.48
CA ALA A 346 -9.45 -3.17 -6.11
C ALA A 346 -10.23 -3.45 -7.40
N ALA A 347 -9.85 -4.48 -8.16
CA ALA A 347 -10.61 -4.98 -9.30
C ALA A 347 -12.07 -5.33 -8.97
N TRP A 348 -12.35 -5.75 -7.73
CA TRP A 348 -13.71 -6.09 -7.27
C TRP A 348 -14.55 -4.88 -6.86
N SER A 349 -14.08 -3.64 -7.09
CA SER A 349 -14.91 -2.44 -6.91
C SER A 349 -16.07 -2.31 -7.90
N VAL A 350 -16.09 -3.15 -8.94
CA VAL A 350 -17.23 -3.26 -9.87
C VAL A 350 -18.37 -4.09 -9.29
N GLU A 351 -18.11 -4.87 -8.23
CA GLU A 351 -19.11 -5.70 -7.58
C GLU A 351 -19.98 -4.89 -6.62
N PRO A 352 -21.28 -5.18 -6.54
CA PRO A 352 -22.14 -4.54 -5.57
C PRO A 352 -21.87 -5.06 -4.14
N ALA A 353 -22.17 -4.23 -3.16
CA ALA A 353 -22.19 -4.62 -1.76
C ALA A 353 -23.20 -5.77 -1.54
N PRO A 354 -22.94 -6.68 -0.57
CA PRO A 354 -23.81 -7.83 -0.32
C PRO A 354 -25.27 -7.42 -0.07
N SER A 355 -26.22 -8.20 -0.58
CA SER A 355 -27.63 -8.04 -0.21
C SER A 355 -27.85 -8.46 1.24
N SER A 356 -28.96 -8.03 1.83
CA SER A 356 -29.37 -8.49 3.16
C SER A 356 -29.53 -10.02 3.24
N SER A 357 -30.02 -10.65 2.17
CA SER A 357 -30.10 -12.11 2.06
C SER A 357 -28.71 -12.73 2.07
N ARG A 358 -27.77 -12.20 1.27
CA ARG A 358 -26.38 -12.67 1.23
C ARG A 358 -25.70 -12.53 2.59
N CYS A 359 -25.93 -11.43 3.30
CA CYS A 359 -25.41 -11.27 4.66
C CYS A 359 -26.02 -12.27 5.64
N THR A 360 -27.31 -12.57 5.53
CA THR A 360 -27.95 -13.59 6.37
C THR A 360 -27.34 -14.97 6.14
N ASP A 361 -27.05 -15.31 4.88
CA ASP A 361 -26.40 -16.58 4.53
C ASP A 361 -24.95 -16.65 5.04
N LEU A 362 -24.21 -15.55 4.92
CA LEU A 362 -22.81 -15.46 5.34
C LEU A 362 -22.66 -15.50 6.87
N GLU A 363 -23.45 -14.69 7.56
CA GLU A 363 -23.33 -14.39 8.98
C GLU A 363 -24.19 -15.31 9.87
N GLY A 364 -25.20 -15.95 9.29
CA GLY A 364 -26.13 -16.85 9.97
C GLY A 364 -27.36 -16.18 10.57
N THR A 365 -28.28 -17.01 11.06
CA THR A 365 -29.53 -16.57 11.69
C THR A 365 -29.22 -15.83 13.00
N GLY A 366 -29.42 -14.51 13.02
CA GLY A 366 -29.11 -13.67 14.18
C GLY A 366 -28.19 -12.50 13.87
N TYR A 367 -27.66 -12.41 12.64
CA TYR A 367 -26.92 -11.26 12.13
C TYR A 367 -27.63 -9.91 12.32
N ALA A 368 -28.96 -9.90 12.50
CA ALA A 368 -29.80 -8.74 12.85
C ALA A 368 -29.51 -8.09 14.24
N THR A 369 -28.25 -8.10 14.70
CA THR A 369 -27.74 -7.38 15.87
C THR A 369 -27.65 -5.87 15.61
N PRO A 370 -27.39 -4.99 16.61
CA PRO A 370 -27.52 -3.53 16.52
C PRO A 370 -26.77 -2.82 15.38
N PHE A 371 -25.78 -3.47 14.78
CA PHE A 371 -25.05 -3.00 13.60
C PHE A 371 -25.90 -3.03 12.32
N SER A 372 -26.90 -3.91 12.24
CA SER A 372 -27.86 -4.00 11.12
C SER A 372 -28.95 -2.92 11.13
N ALA A 373 -29.03 -2.09 12.18
CA ALA A 373 -30.03 -1.04 12.29
C ALA A 373 -29.76 0.17 11.37
N LEU A 374 -28.56 0.25 10.77
CA LEU A 374 -28.33 1.09 9.61
C LEU A 374 -28.60 0.25 8.36
N PRO A 375 -29.38 0.73 7.38
CA PRO A 375 -29.60 0.01 6.14
C PRO A 375 -28.26 -0.35 5.50
N LEU A 376 -27.98 -1.64 5.29
CA LEU A 376 -26.76 -2.10 4.61
C LEU A 376 -26.67 -1.60 3.18
N ARG A 377 -27.84 -1.47 2.55
CA ARG A 377 -27.98 -0.87 1.24
C ARG A 377 -28.65 0.47 1.38
N TYR A 378 -28.06 1.45 0.71
CA TYR A 378 -28.77 2.66 0.41
C TYR A 378 -30.03 2.30 -0.38
N THR A 379 -31.19 2.46 0.24
CA THR A 379 -32.43 2.52 -0.49
C THR A 379 -32.64 4.01 -0.73
N PRO A 380 -32.45 4.52 -1.97
CA PRO A 380 -32.68 5.93 -2.21
C PRO A 380 -34.07 6.27 -1.70
N PRO A 381 -34.25 7.32 -0.89
CA PRO A 381 -35.57 7.89 -0.72
C PRO A 381 -36.08 8.17 -2.14
N SER A 382 -37.16 7.51 -2.51
CA SER A 382 -37.76 7.64 -3.83
C SER A 382 -38.11 9.11 -4.11
N PRO A 383 -37.97 9.57 -5.36
CA PRO A 383 -36.72 9.98 -5.99
C PRO A 383 -36.16 11.32 -5.44
N PRO A 384 -34.84 11.55 -5.43
CA PRO A 384 -34.28 12.87 -5.14
C PRO A 384 -34.55 13.84 -6.30
N GLU A 385 -34.83 15.10 -5.97
CA GLU A 385 -35.15 16.22 -6.88
C GLU A 385 -34.06 16.57 -7.92
N ALA A 386 -33.01 15.74 -8.09
CA ALA A 386 -32.00 15.88 -9.13
C ALA A 386 -31.88 14.57 -9.94
N PRO A 387 -32.17 14.59 -11.26
CA PRO A 387 -32.10 13.39 -12.09
C PRO A 387 -30.65 12.92 -12.30
N GLY A 388 -30.38 11.64 -12.06
CA GLY A 388 -29.83 10.81 -13.15
C GLY A 388 -28.72 9.82 -12.84
N ALA A 389 -27.86 10.01 -11.82
CA ALA A 389 -26.75 9.08 -11.57
C ALA A 389 -27.03 8.18 -10.36
N PRO A 390 -27.12 6.84 -10.53
CA PRO A 390 -27.28 5.92 -9.42
C PRO A 390 -26.12 6.05 -8.44
N ILE A 391 -26.41 5.84 -7.15
CA ILE A 391 -25.40 5.71 -6.11
C ILE A 391 -24.57 4.46 -6.40
N ASP A 392 -23.26 4.58 -6.24
CA ASP A 392 -22.33 3.47 -6.41
C ASP A 392 -22.38 2.54 -5.20
N ASP A 393 -23.24 1.52 -5.23
CA ASP A 393 -23.37 0.51 -4.17
C ASP A 393 -22.27 -0.55 -4.24
N ALA A 394 -21.01 -0.13 -4.39
CA ALA A 394 -19.86 -1.02 -4.56
C ALA A 394 -19.51 -1.76 -3.26
N LEU A 395 -19.01 -3.01 -3.39
CA LEU A 395 -18.45 -3.80 -2.29
C LEU A 395 -17.27 -3.08 -1.64
N LEU A 396 -16.43 -2.45 -2.47
CA LEU A 396 -15.29 -1.66 -2.05
C LEU A 396 -15.02 -0.55 -3.07
N PHE A 397 -14.28 0.47 -2.63
CA PHE A 397 -13.97 1.63 -3.45
C PHE A 397 -12.48 1.63 -3.83
N ALA A 398 -12.19 1.43 -5.12
CA ALA A 398 -10.83 1.49 -5.64
C ALA A 398 -10.36 2.94 -5.80
N VAL A 399 -9.11 3.22 -5.43
CA VAL A 399 -8.53 4.57 -5.49
C VAL A 399 -7.27 4.59 -6.34
N GLY A 400 -7.30 5.40 -7.40
CA GLY A 400 -6.19 5.67 -8.29
C GLY A 400 -5.29 6.78 -7.77
N GLY A 401 -4.05 6.78 -8.24
CA GLY A 401 -3.04 7.75 -7.82
C GLY A 401 -2.86 8.84 -8.85
N VAL A 402 -2.87 10.10 -8.40
CA VAL A 402 -2.49 11.25 -9.23
C VAL A 402 -1.27 11.98 -8.68
N ASP A 403 -0.56 12.67 -9.58
CA ASP A 403 0.45 13.65 -9.23
C ASP A 403 -0.19 15.00 -8.85
N HIS A 404 0.65 16.00 -8.59
CA HIS A 404 0.17 17.33 -8.21
C HIS A 404 -0.60 18.06 -9.32
N ALA A 405 -0.44 17.67 -10.58
CA ALA A 405 -1.10 18.24 -11.75
C ALA A 405 -2.33 17.41 -12.19
N ASP A 406 -2.86 16.55 -11.32
CA ASP A 406 -4.01 15.67 -11.57
C ASP A 406 -3.80 14.64 -12.69
N ARG A 407 -2.55 14.39 -13.09
CA ARG A 407 -2.24 13.30 -14.03
C ARG A 407 -2.10 12.00 -13.27
N PRO A 408 -2.40 10.84 -13.88
CA PRO A 408 -2.00 9.57 -13.27
C PRO A 408 -0.52 9.60 -12.89
N ILE A 409 -0.17 9.06 -11.72
CA ILE A 409 1.24 8.89 -11.37
C ILE A 409 1.94 8.03 -12.42
N VAL A 410 3.26 8.18 -12.58
CA VAL A 410 4.01 7.41 -13.60
C VAL A 410 3.86 5.88 -13.44
N ARG A 411 3.56 5.43 -12.22
CA ARG A 411 3.32 4.01 -11.88
C ARG A 411 1.84 3.64 -11.89
N ALA A 412 0.96 4.46 -12.46
CA ALA A 412 -0.44 4.08 -12.60
C ALA A 412 -0.53 2.96 -13.66
N ARG A 413 -1.27 1.90 -13.35
CA ARG A 413 -1.45 0.77 -14.25
C ARG A 413 -2.23 1.19 -15.49
N PRO A 414 -1.83 0.76 -16.70
CA PRO A 414 -2.71 0.83 -17.86
C PRO A 414 -4.04 0.14 -17.55
N GLU A 415 -5.16 0.77 -17.94
CA GLU A 415 -6.52 0.25 -17.70
C GLU A 415 -6.89 0.11 -16.21
N GLY A 416 -6.04 0.59 -15.30
CA GLY A 416 -6.19 0.49 -13.84
C GLY A 416 -6.61 1.79 -13.18
N ASN A 417 -7.21 2.75 -13.91
CA ASN A 417 -7.67 4.02 -13.34
C ASN A 417 -9.15 3.94 -12.89
N PRO A 418 -9.45 3.93 -11.57
CA PRO A 418 -10.83 3.95 -11.07
C PRO A 418 -11.45 5.35 -11.10
N ARG A 419 -12.71 5.43 -10.70
CA ARG A 419 -13.49 6.68 -10.56
C ARG A 419 -12.97 7.62 -9.48
N LEU A 420 -12.36 7.09 -8.41
CA LEU A 420 -11.79 7.87 -7.32
C LEU A 420 -10.29 8.03 -7.54
N ALA A 421 -9.79 9.25 -7.42
CA ALA A 421 -8.36 9.52 -7.42
C ALA A 421 -7.97 10.37 -6.23
N ALA A 422 -6.76 10.21 -5.72
CA ALA A 422 -6.17 11.14 -4.76
C ALA A 422 -4.67 11.30 -5.01
N LEU A 423 -4.07 12.32 -4.39
CA LEU A 423 -2.63 12.54 -4.49
C LEU A 423 -1.89 11.30 -3.99
N ALA A 424 -1.02 10.76 -4.83
CA ALA A 424 -0.29 9.51 -4.60
C ALA A 424 1.22 9.68 -4.67
N LEU A 425 1.71 10.92 -4.65
CA LEU A 425 3.12 11.26 -4.83
C LEU A 425 3.72 11.69 -3.50
N HIS A 426 4.85 11.08 -3.12
CA HIS A 426 5.68 11.45 -1.97
C HIS A 426 4.95 11.52 -0.61
N GLY A 427 3.99 10.63 -0.37
CA GLY A 427 3.29 10.55 0.90
C GLY A 427 4.17 10.00 2.01
N THR A 428 4.42 10.80 3.05
CA THR A 428 5.06 10.37 4.31
C THR A 428 4.24 10.85 5.48
N ALA A 429 4.13 10.04 6.52
CA ALA A 429 3.43 10.36 7.76
C ALA A 429 3.96 9.44 8.88
N GLY A 430 3.96 9.91 10.12
CA GLY A 430 4.50 9.16 11.25
C GLY A 430 4.15 9.77 12.59
N GLN A 431 4.45 9.05 13.65
CA GLN A 431 4.19 9.49 15.02
C GLN A 431 4.83 10.86 15.31
N PRO A 432 4.08 11.80 15.91
CA PRO A 432 4.61 13.08 16.33
C PRO A 432 5.84 12.93 17.23
N GLY A 433 6.90 13.70 16.93
CA GLY A 433 8.16 13.69 17.66
C GLY A 433 9.15 12.60 17.23
N LEU A 434 8.75 11.67 16.35
CA LEU A 434 9.68 10.75 15.69
C LEU A 434 10.05 11.26 14.30
N SER A 435 11.21 10.83 13.79
CA SER A 435 11.55 11.06 12.40
C SER A 435 10.52 10.38 11.49
N LEU A 436 9.97 11.15 10.56
CA LEU A 436 9.04 10.64 9.57
C LEU A 436 9.71 9.50 8.76
N PRO A 437 8.94 8.47 8.36
CA PRO A 437 9.45 7.43 7.47
C PRO A 437 9.74 8.00 6.09
N ALA A 438 10.46 7.24 5.28
CA ALA A 438 10.68 7.64 3.90
C ALA A 438 9.34 7.77 3.16
N PRO A 439 9.15 8.81 2.32
CA PRO A 439 7.91 9.04 1.59
C PRO A 439 7.72 8.08 0.43
N LEU A 440 6.47 7.77 0.24
CA LEU A 440 5.98 6.70 -0.59
C LEU A 440 5.31 7.30 -1.84
N THR A 441 5.45 6.67 -3.00
CA THR A 441 4.66 7.00 -4.19
C THR A 441 3.91 5.76 -4.64
N GLY A 442 2.60 5.86 -4.76
CA GLY A 442 1.75 4.72 -5.11
C GLY A 442 0.28 4.92 -4.80
N THR A 443 -0.57 4.10 -5.40
CA THR A 443 -2.02 4.13 -5.15
C THR A 443 -2.39 3.79 -3.70
N SER A 444 -1.50 3.16 -2.94
CA SER A 444 -1.57 3.01 -1.47
C SER A 444 -1.72 4.35 -0.73
N VAL A 445 -0.90 5.35 -1.10
CA VAL A 445 -0.92 6.70 -0.51
C VAL A 445 -2.27 7.35 -0.78
N ALA A 446 -2.79 7.19 -2.00
CA ALA A 446 -4.11 7.69 -2.35
C ALA A 446 -5.22 6.97 -1.58
N ALA A 447 -5.18 5.64 -1.45
CA ALA A 447 -6.16 4.88 -0.66
C ALA A 447 -6.16 5.28 0.82
N ALA A 448 -4.99 5.42 1.43
CA ALA A 448 -4.85 5.90 2.81
C ALA A 448 -5.38 7.33 2.96
N ALA A 449 -5.12 8.19 1.97
CA ALA A 449 -5.64 9.54 1.96
C ALA A 449 -7.18 9.57 1.92
N VAL A 450 -7.79 8.83 1.00
CA VAL A 450 -9.25 8.73 0.89
C VAL A 450 -9.85 8.09 2.14
N SER A 451 -9.21 7.11 2.76
CA SER A 451 -9.65 6.50 4.02
C SER A 451 -9.74 7.51 5.17
N GLY A 452 -8.72 8.35 5.35
CA GLY A 452 -8.75 9.42 6.34
C GLY A 452 -9.83 10.48 6.05
N ILE A 453 -9.98 10.87 4.78
CA ILE A 453 -11.00 11.84 4.34
C ILE A 453 -12.41 11.30 4.55
N ALA A 454 -12.66 10.05 4.18
CA ALA A 454 -13.96 9.40 4.35
C ALA A 454 -14.32 9.26 5.84
N ALA A 455 -13.37 8.85 6.69
CA ALA A 455 -13.57 8.77 8.13
C ALA A 455 -13.90 10.14 8.75
N ALA A 456 -13.15 11.19 8.39
CA ALA A 456 -13.43 12.55 8.84
C ALA A 456 -14.84 12.98 8.43
N THR A 457 -15.20 12.77 7.17
CA THR A 457 -16.52 13.12 6.60
C THR A 457 -17.64 12.37 7.31
N TRP A 458 -17.45 11.07 7.56
CA TRP A 458 -18.43 10.22 8.22
C TRP A 458 -18.61 10.53 9.70
N ALA A 459 -17.61 11.13 10.35
CA ALA A 459 -17.77 11.63 11.70
C ALA A 459 -18.73 12.82 11.80
N TYR A 460 -18.82 13.64 10.74
CA TYR A 460 -19.78 14.74 10.63
C TYR A 460 -21.14 14.31 10.08
N ARG A 461 -21.24 13.14 9.44
CA ARG A 461 -22.48 12.57 8.92
C ARG A 461 -22.73 11.15 9.44
N PRO A 462 -22.87 10.98 10.77
CA PRO A 462 -23.07 9.66 11.39
C PRO A 462 -24.37 8.97 10.95
N ASP A 463 -25.29 9.73 10.36
CA ASP A 463 -26.57 9.28 9.81
C ASP A 463 -26.44 8.52 8.49
N LEU A 464 -25.32 8.72 7.76
CA LEU A 464 -25.09 8.11 6.47
C LEU A 464 -24.48 6.71 6.58
N THR A 465 -24.77 5.87 5.60
CA THR A 465 -24.15 4.57 5.35
C THR A 465 -22.77 4.71 4.70
N ALA A 466 -21.99 3.62 4.66
CA ALA A 466 -20.68 3.60 3.99
C ALA A 466 -20.77 4.07 2.53
N THR A 467 -21.76 3.56 1.80
CA THR A 467 -22.02 3.87 0.39
C THR A 467 -22.40 5.34 0.18
N GLU A 468 -23.30 5.88 1.01
CA GLU A 468 -23.68 7.30 0.93
C GLU A 468 -22.52 8.24 1.24
N ILE A 469 -21.66 7.86 2.19
CA ILE A 469 -20.44 8.62 2.49
C ILE A 469 -19.52 8.65 1.27
N MET A 470 -19.29 7.52 0.61
CA MET A 470 -18.41 7.51 -0.55
C MET A 470 -19.00 8.20 -1.77
N ASP A 471 -20.31 8.12 -1.99
CA ASP A 471 -20.98 8.91 -3.03
C ASP A 471 -20.84 10.42 -2.75
N LEU A 472 -21.01 10.85 -1.51
CA LEU A 472 -20.79 12.24 -1.10
C LEU A 472 -19.33 12.67 -1.31
N VAL A 473 -18.37 11.87 -0.85
CA VAL A 473 -16.93 12.12 -1.02
C VAL A 473 -16.55 12.20 -2.50
N TYR A 474 -17.04 11.26 -3.33
CA TYR A 474 -16.85 11.26 -4.78
C TYR A 474 -17.40 12.54 -5.41
N ARG A 475 -18.69 12.85 -5.19
CA ARG A 475 -19.36 13.99 -5.83
C ARG A 475 -18.76 15.34 -5.45
N ALA A 476 -18.22 15.46 -4.24
CA ALA A 476 -17.56 16.67 -3.78
C ALA A 476 -16.23 16.96 -4.53
N GLY A 477 -15.56 15.92 -5.03
CA GLY A 477 -14.29 16.05 -5.74
C GLY A 477 -14.40 16.74 -7.10
N PRO A 478 -13.43 17.58 -7.52
CA PRO A 478 -13.38 18.08 -8.90
C PRO A 478 -13.25 16.94 -9.91
N ILE A 479 -13.93 17.10 -11.05
CA ILE A 479 -13.82 16.19 -12.20
C ILE A 479 -12.44 16.36 -12.83
N LEU A 480 -11.76 15.25 -13.08
CA LEU A 480 -10.54 15.19 -13.86
C LEU A 480 -10.89 14.98 -15.33
N SER A 481 -10.05 15.48 -16.25
CA SER A 481 -10.27 15.36 -17.70
C SER A 481 -9.95 13.96 -18.23
N ARG A 482 -10.44 12.92 -17.56
CA ARG A 482 -10.29 11.50 -17.94
C ARG A 482 -11.45 10.65 -17.42
N LYS A 483 -11.63 9.50 -18.06
CA LYS A 483 -12.60 8.48 -17.67
C LYS A 483 -11.95 7.40 -16.82
N ALA A 484 -12.75 6.75 -16.00
CA ALA A 484 -12.37 5.54 -15.31
C ALA A 484 -12.33 4.39 -16.32
N ASP A 485 -11.33 3.54 -16.19
CA ASP A 485 -11.16 2.36 -17.02
C ASP A 485 -12.05 1.21 -16.55
N PHE A 486 -12.39 1.20 -15.25
CA PHE A 486 -13.31 0.25 -14.64
C PHE A 486 -14.22 0.95 -13.64
N HIS A 487 -15.48 0.51 -13.62
CA HIS A 487 -16.52 0.96 -12.71
C HIS A 487 -17.74 0.03 -12.77
N ALA A 488 -18.57 0.07 -11.73
CA ALA A 488 -19.86 -0.62 -11.74
C ALA A 488 -20.77 -0.13 -12.89
N SER A 489 -21.59 -1.04 -13.42
CA SER A 489 -22.50 -0.73 -14.52
C SER A 489 -23.54 0.33 -14.12
N GLY A 490 -23.83 1.27 -15.03
CA GLY A 490 -24.79 2.35 -14.81
C GLY A 490 -24.27 3.52 -13.96
N VAL A 491 -23.07 3.41 -13.41
CA VAL A 491 -22.45 4.47 -12.60
C VAL A 491 -21.56 5.38 -13.47
N SER A 492 -21.43 6.66 -13.11
CA SER A 492 -20.65 7.66 -13.86
C SER A 492 -19.19 7.25 -14.07
N ASP A 493 -18.71 7.24 -15.30
CA ASP A 493 -17.31 6.94 -15.65
C ASP A 493 -16.33 8.10 -15.37
N LEU A 494 -16.79 9.24 -14.88
CA LEU A 494 -15.92 10.38 -14.60
C LEU A 494 -14.98 10.11 -13.42
N VAL A 495 -13.70 10.43 -13.58
CA VAL A 495 -12.74 10.40 -12.46
C VAL A 495 -12.82 11.70 -11.67
N ARG A 496 -12.80 11.59 -10.34
CA ARG A 496 -12.78 12.75 -9.44
C ARG A 496 -11.63 12.67 -8.45
N ARG A 497 -10.93 13.79 -8.27
CA ARG A 497 -9.92 13.92 -7.22
C ARG A 497 -10.59 14.17 -5.87
N VAL A 498 -10.32 13.33 -4.89
CA VAL A 498 -10.82 13.48 -3.53
C VAL A 498 -9.95 14.48 -2.77
N THR A 499 -10.59 15.42 -2.05
CA THR A 499 -9.94 16.33 -1.11
C THR A 499 -10.75 16.44 0.17
N ARG A 500 -10.09 16.73 1.30
CA ARG A 500 -10.71 16.72 2.62
C ARG A 500 -11.72 17.84 2.76
N CYS A 501 -11.33 19.08 2.48
CA CYS A 501 -12.20 20.22 2.72
C CYS A 501 -13.51 20.11 1.92
N ARG A 502 -13.43 19.80 0.61
CA ARG A 502 -14.63 19.70 -0.23
C ARG A 502 -15.58 18.61 0.26
N ALA A 503 -15.07 17.46 0.67
CA ALA A 503 -15.90 16.41 1.27
C ALA A 503 -16.59 16.90 2.55
N LEU A 504 -15.86 17.61 3.43
CA LEU A 504 -16.43 18.19 4.65
C LEU A 504 -17.44 19.31 4.37
N ALA A 505 -17.22 20.17 3.37
CA ALA A 505 -18.17 21.19 2.96
C ALA A 505 -19.46 20.60 2.36
N ALA A 506 -19.34 19.50 1.60
CA ALA A 506 -20.50 18.77 1.12
C ALA A 506 -21.26 18.07 2.25
N ALA A 507 -20.56 17.55 3.26
CA ALA A 507 -21.15 16.95 4.45
C ALA A 507 -21.81 17.99 5.37
N CYS A 508 -21.25 19.20 5.45
CA CYS A 508 -21.70 20.28 6.34
C CYS A 508 -22.04 21.55 5.54
N PRO A 509 -23.13 21.54 4.75
CA PRO A 509 -23.58 22.74 4.07
C PRO A 509 -24.08 23.78 5.09
N PRO A 510 -23.96 25.09 4.80
CA PRO A 510 -24.51 26.14 5.66
C PRO A 510 -26.00 25.92 5.93
N GLY A 511 -26.40 25.92 7.21
CA GLY A 511 -27.79 25.64 7.60
C GLY A 511 -28.21 24.15 7.54
N GLY A 512 -27.29 23.22 7.27
CA GLY A 512 -27.53 21.79 7.05
C GLY A 512 -28.02 20.94 8.23
N GLY A 513 -28.41 21.54 9.35
CA GLY A 513 -29.27 20.92 10.38
C GLY A 513 -28.71 19.76 11.21
N THR A 514 -27.54 19.19 10.95
CA THR A 514 -26.96 18.15 11.82
C THR A 514 -26.27 18.78 13.03
N SER A 515 -26.46 18.21 14.22
CA SER A 515 -25.78 18.65 15.45
C SER A 515 -24.26 18.43 15.44
N THR A 516 -23.76 17.71 14.44
CA THR A 516 -22.35 17.40 14.24
C THR A 516 -21.63 18.46 13.40
N CYS A 517 -22.35 19.22 12.57
CA CYS A 517 -21.76 20.22 11.68
C CYS A 517 -21.73 21.64 12.30
N PRO A 518 -20.76 22.47 11.93
CA PRO A 518 -20.78 23.90 12.27
C PRO A 518 -22.00 24.59 11.64
N PRO A 519 -22.68 25.52 12.34
CA PRO A 519 -23.84 26.23 11.80
C PRO A 519 -23.55 27.02 10.51
N THR A 520 -22.32 27.55 10.39
CA THR A 520 -21.86 28.34 9.24
C THR A 520 -21.44 27.48 8.05
N GLY A 521 -21.44 26.16 8.18
CA GLY A 521 -20.80 25.25 7.24
C GLY A 521 -19.27 25.32 7.28
N VAL A 522 -18.63 24.57 6.38
CA VAL A 522 -17.17 24.48 6.27
C VAL A 522 -16.68 25.36 5.12
N PRO A 523 -15.90 26.43 5.40
CA PRO A 523 -15.33 27.23 4.33
C PRO A 523 -14.19 26.47 3.67
N CYS A 524 -14.27 26.30 2.35
CA CYS A 524 -13.17 25.74 1.55
C CYS A 524 -12.65 26.76 0.58
N ALA A 525 -11.34 26.84 0.46
CA ALA A 525 -10.73 27.59 -0.63
C ALA A 525 -11.17 26.99 -1.97
N SER A 526 -11.35 27.83 -2.98
CA SER A 526 -11.54 27.34 -4.33
C SER A 526 -10.29 26.56 -4.73
N PHE A 527 -10.46 25.26 -4.97
CA PHE A 527 -9.37 24.44 -5.52
C PHE A 527 -8.90 25.08 -6.84
N PRO A 528 -7.62 25.46 -6.97
CA PRO A 528 -7.13 26.02 -8.21
C PRO A 528 -7.32 24.97 -9.32
N PRO A 529 -7.70 25.37 -10.54
CA PRO A 529 -7.80 24.42 -11.63
C PRO A 529 -6.45 23.68 -11.79
N PRO A 530 -6.45 22.39 -12.15
CA PRO A 530 -5.21 21.69 -12.42
C PRO A 530 -4.40 22.46 -13.44
N GLN A 531 -3.19 22.87 -13.07
CA GLN A 531 -2.27 23.49 -13.99
C GLN A 531 -1.23 22.45 -14.41
N PRO A 532 -0.86 22.36 -15.70
CA PRO A 532 0.16 21.42 -16.18
C PRO A 532 1.53 21.53 -15.49
N ALA A 533 1.73 22.58 -14.69
CA ALA A 533 2.97 22.99 -14.04
C ALA A 533 3.00 22.74 -12.51
N GLN A 534 1.98 22.12 -11.92
CA GLN A 534 1.67 22.19 -10.49
C GLN A 534 2.60 21.39 -9.55
N ASN A 535 3.91 21.34 -9.78
CA ASN A 535 4.78 20.96 -8.66
C ASN A 535 4.66 22.03 -7.56
N PRO A 536 4.60 21.62 -6.28
CA PRO A 536 4.49 22.56 -5.18
C PRO A 536 5.68 23.52 -5.21
N SER A 537 5.45 24.81 -4.92
CA SER A 537 6.52 25.78 -4.78
C SER A 537 7.42 25.40 -3.61
N TRP A 538 8.71 25.52 -3.83
CA TRP A 538 9.71 25.09 -2.87
C TRP A 538 9.89 26.17 -1.82
N THR A 539 9.79 25.79 -0.55
CA THR A 539 10.01 26.75 0.54
C THR A 539 11.50 27.11 0.63
N PRO A 540 11.86 28.34 1.04
CA PRO A 540 13.26 28.70 1.26
C PRO A 540 13.98 27.78 2.25
N SER A 541 13.26 27.24 3.24
CA SER A 541 13.79 26.26 4.19
C SER A 541 14.13 24.92 3.54
N LEU A 542 13.23 24.37 2.71
CA LEU A 542 13.52 23.17 1.92
C LEU A 542 14.70 23.42 0.99
N LEU A 543 14.71 24.57 0.30
CA LEU A 543 15.79 24.95 -0.59
C LEU A 543 17.13 25.05 0.13
N SER A 544 17.16 25.57 1.35
CA SER A 544 18.38 25.64 2.17
C SER A 544 18.85 24.26 2.62
N ALA A 545 17.92 23.37 3.00
CA ALA A 545 18.25 22.00 3.36
C ALA A 545 18.87 21.27 2.17
N LEU A 546 18.17 21.29 1.02
CA LEU A 546 18.62 20.65 -0.21
C LEU A 546 19.88 21.30 -0.78
N ALA A 547 20.07 22.62 -0.65
CA ALA A 547 21.28 23.31 -1.13
C ALA A 547 22.54 22.83 -0.40
N THR A 548 22.41 22.47 0.88
CA THR A 548 23.52 21.91 1.66
C THR A 548 23.88 20.52 1.13
N ASP A 549 22.88 19.68 0.88
CA ASP A 549 23.07 18.32 0.33
C ASP A 549 23.55 18.35 -1.13
N LEU A 550 23.07 19.31 -1.92
CA LEU A 550 23.51 19.57 -3.30
C LEU A 550 24.97 20.04 -3.36
N ALA A 551 25.39 20.89 -2.42
CA ALA A 551 26.74 21.42 -2.38
C ALA A 551 27.79 20.37 -1.98
N THR A 552 27.38 19.34 -1.23
CA THR A 552 28.25 18.24 -0.78
C THR A 552 28.20 17.02 -1.68
N ALA A 553 27.15 16.87 -2.51
CA ALA A 553 27.02 15.76 -3.45
C ALA A 553 28.13 15.81 -4.54
N PRO A 554 28.95 14.75 -4.69
CA PRO A 554 29.93 14.68 -5.77
C PRO A 554 29.24 14.78 -7.15
N PRO A 555 29.72 15.66 -8.04
CA PRO A 555 29.20 15.76 -9.40
C PRO A 555 29.61 14.54 -10.22
N LEU A 556 28.65 13.91 -10.89
CA LEU A 556 28.88 12.92 -11.93
C LEU A 556 28.82 13.61 -13.29
N PHE A 557 29.97 13.73 -13.93
CA PHE A 557 30.09 14.17 -15.32
C PHE A 557 30.10 12.95 -16.24
N GLY A 558 29.19 12.92 -17.21
CA GLY A 558 29.16 11.91 -18.25
C GLY A 558 28.61 12.48 -19.55
N PRO A 559 29.06 12.01 -20.73
CA PRO A 559 28.37 12.36 -21.97
C PRO A 559 26.92 11.88 -21.86
N HIS A 560 25.95 12.66 -22.35
CA HIS A 560 24.57 12.23 -22.48
C HIS A 560 24.26 12.08 -23.97
N THR A 561 23.52 11.04 -24.34
CA THR A 561 23.11 10.85 -25.73
C THR A 561 21.59 10.99 -25.79
N ARG A 562 21.12 11.95 -26.60
CA ARG A 562 19.71 12.03 -26.95
C ARG A 562 19.33 10.71 -27.64
N LEU A 563 18.29 10.07 -27.15
CA LEU A 563 17.76 8.87 -27.79
C LEU A 563 16.72 9.31 -28.81
N ASP A 564 17.10 9.32 -30.10
CA ASP A 564 16.15 9.58 -31.20
C ASP A 564 15.15 8.43 -31.37
N VAL A 565 15.56 7.23 -30.97
CA VAL A 565 14.72 6.03 -30.81
C VAL A 565 15.06 5.49 -29.44
N LEU A 566 14.05 5.26 -28.59
CA LEU A 566 14.24 4.59 -27.32
C LEU A 566 14.93 3.25 -27.63
N PRO A 567 16.14 2.98 -27.09
CA PRO A 567 16.73 1.65 -27.21
C PRO A 567 15.70 0.73 -26.59
N GLU A 568 15.30 -0.34 -27.32
CA GLU A 568 14.37 -1.32 -26.76
C GLU A 568 14.98 -1.75 -25.43
N PRO A 569 14.34 -1.36 -24.33
CA PRO A 569 14.98 -1.46 -23.04
C PRO A 569 15.05 -2.95 -22.76
N ARG A 570 16.28 -3.49 -22.75
CA ARG A 570 16.55 -4.84 -22.29
C ARG A 570 16.31 -4.81 -20.80
N ARG A 571 15.09 -5.11 -20.41
CA ARG A 571 14.62 -5.07 -19.04
C ARG A 571 14.48 -6.50 -18.57
N TYR A 572 14.53 -6.66 -17.28
CA TYR A 572 14.81 -7.94 -16.66
C TYR A 572 13.91 -8.12 -15.40
N ARG A 573 14.05 -9.27 -14.71
CA ARG A 573 13.34 -9.73 -13.48
C ARG A 573 13.95 -9.34 -12.09
N SER A 574 13.12 -8.95 -11.09
CA SER A 574 13.54 -8.66 -9.69
C SER A 574 13.54 -9.90 -8.76
N LEU A 575 14.28 -9.84 -7.63
CA LEU A 575 14.97 -11.01 -7.03
C LEU A 575 14.62 -11.51 -5.62
N ALA A 576 13.93 -10.76 -4.75
CA ALA A 576 13.88 -11.17 -3.33
C ALA A 576 12.84 -12.29 -3.06
N ALA A 577 11.82 -12.35 -3.91
CA ALA A 577 10.93 -13.47 -4.14
C ALA A 577 10.78 -13.61 -5.66
N ALA A 578 10.22 -14.72 -6.13
CA ALA A 578 10.18 -14.97 -7.57
C ALA A 578 9.54 -13.77 -8.34
N PRO A 579 10.07 -13.36 -9.51
CA PRO A 579 10.00 -12.00 -10.09
C PRO A 579 8.64 -11.35 -10.37
N TRP A 580 7.56 -12.03 -10.03
CA TRP A 580 6.15 -11.70 -10.25
C TRP A 580 5.39 -11.54 -8.92
N VAL A 581 6.03 -11.82 -7.79
CA VAL A 581 5.52 -11.48 -6.45
C VAL A 581 5.61 -9.96 -6.25
N HIS A 582 6.47 -9.26 -7.02
CA HIS A 582 6.70 -7.82 -6.95
C HIS A 582 5.93 -7.01 -8.02
N PRO A 583 4.65 -6.62 -7.80
CA PRO A 583 4.02 -5.52 -8.52
C PRO A 583 4.61 -4.16 -8.13
N GLN A 584 5.60 -4.13 -7.23
CA GLN A 584 6.35 -2.94 -6.88
C GLN A 584 7.73 -2.96 -7.49
N PRO A 585 8.21 -1.80 -7.96
CA PRO A 585 9.62 -1.53 -7.88
C PRO A 585 10.04 -1.65 -6.41
N GLU A 586 10.88 -2.65 -6.11
CA GLU A 586 11.62 -2.73 -4.86
C GLU A 586 12.19 -1.33 -4.55
N ARG A 587 12.13 -0.91 -3.27
CA ARG A 587 12.55 0.40 -2.74
C ARG A 587 13.18 1.28 -3.83
N PRO A 588 12.44 2.21 -4.46
CA PRO A 588 12.95 2.96 -5.60
C PRO A 588 14.35 3.43 -5.31
N PRO A 589 15.31 3.15 -6.20
CA PRO A 589 16.67 3.56 -5.98
C PRO A 589 16.71 5.06 -5.74
N CYS A 590 15.90 5.86 -6.43
CA CYS A 590 15.81 7.27 -6.09
C CYS A 590 14.96 7.48 -4.84
N GLY A 591 15.63 7.89 -3.77
CA GLY A 591 14.98 8.56 -2.68
C GLY A 591 14.45 9.89 -3.20
N ALA A 592 15.35 10.79 -3.58
CA ALA A 592 15.01 12.13 -4.05
C ALA A 592 15.50 12.40 -5.46
N CYS A 593 14.55 12.42 -6.40
CA CYS A 593 14.83 12.87 -7.75
C CYS A 593 14.27 14.28 -7.92
N ILE A 594 15.20 15.23 -8.02
CA ILE A 594 14.92 16.66 -8.13
C ILE A 594 15.54 17.16 -9.42
N PHE A 595 14.71 17.65 -10.34
CA PHE A 595 15.19 18.31 -11.53
C PHE A 595 15.17 19.82 -11.32
N GLN A 596 16.32 20.48 -11.53
CA GLN A 596 16.46 21.93 -11.54
C GLN A 596 16.70 22.45 -12.98
N PRO A 597 15.65 22.96 -13.64
CA PRO A 597 15.69 23.54 -14.99
C PRO A 597 16.73 24.64 -15.17
N SER A 598 16.85 25.55 -14.20
CA SER A 598 17.59 26.82 -14.36
C SER A 598 19.09 26.64 -14.61
N ASN A 599 19.65 25.51 -14.17
CA ASN A 599 21.06 25.16 -14.34
C ASN A 599 21.23 23.79 -15.05
N GLY A 600 20.16 23.25 -15.66
CA GLY A 600 20.18 21.96 -16.35
C GLY A 600 20.67 20.79 -15.50
N SER A 601 20.51 20.87 -14.18
CA SER A 601 21.04 19.88 -13.24
C SER A 601 19.93 18.97 -12.74
N LEU A 602 20.20 17.67 -12.75
CA LEU A 602 19.34 16.66 -12.15
C LEU A 602 20.03 16.12 -10.90
N TYR A 603 19.45 16.39 -9.75
CA TYR A 603 19.87 15.80 -8.49
C TYR A 603 19.16 14.48 -8.29
N ILE A 604 19.95 13.44 -8.05
CA ILE A 604 19.48 12.09 -7.78
C ILE A 604 20.14 11.66 -6.48
N GLU A 605 19.33 11.53 -5.46
CA GLU A 605 19.76 10.80 -4.28
C GLU A 605 19.31 9.35 -4.37
N ILE A 606 20.26 8.45 -4.21
CA ILE A 606 19.95 7.04 -3.96
C ILE A 606 19.86 6.80 -2.46
N ALA A 607 18.79 6.14 -2.00
CA ALA A 607 18.63 5.82 -0.59
C ALA A 607 19.85 5.02 -0.06
N SER A 608 20.42 5.44 1.07
CA SER A 608 21.64 4.84 1.62
C SER A 608 21.43 3.42 2.15
N ASP A 609 20.19 3.03 2.42
CA ASP A 609 19.77 1.68 2.78
C ASP A 609 19.33 0.85 1.56
N TYR A 610 19.58 1.34 0.34
CA TYR A 610 19.43 0.54 -0.87
C TYR A 610 20.44 -0.63 -0.81
N PRO A 611 20.01 -1.89 -1.04
CA PRO A 611 20.86 -3.04 -0.81
C PRO A 611 22.18 -2.92 -1.57
N GLN A 612 23.32 -2.98 -0.88
CA GLN A 612 24.65 -2.88 -1.50
C GLN A 612 24.93 -3.97 -2.55
N ARG A 613 24.10 -5.02 -2.57
CA ARG A 613 24.13 -6.09 -3.57
C ARG A 613 23.55 -5.68 -4.93
N ARG A 614 23.18 -4.41 -5.12
CA ARG A 614 22.52 -3.95 -6.34
C ARG A 614 23.32 -2.88 -7.07
N VAL A 615 23.31 -2.98 -8.39
CA VAL A 615 24.00 -2.08 -9.33
C VAL A 615 22.96 -1.43 -10.21
N LEU A 616 23.01 -0.10 -10.34
CA LEU A 616 22.16 0.61 -11.30
C LEU A 616 22.86 0.75 -12.65
N THR A 617 22.14 0.45 -13.72
CA THR A 617 22.57 0.56 -15.12
C THR A 617 21.46 1.15 -15.98
N GLN A 618 21.78 1.53 -17.23
CA GLN A 618 20.81 1.95 -18.25
C GLN A 618 19.83 3.05 -17.82
N THR A 619 20.33 4.03 -17.08
CA THR A 619 19.51 5.14 -16.58
C THR A 619 18.96 5.98 -17.74
N THR A 620 17.64 6.15 -17.77
CA THR A 620 16.93 6.94 -18.78
C THR A 620 16.13 8.05 -18.10
N LEU A 621 16.46 9.31 -18.36
CA LEU A 621 15.66 10.47 -17.96
C LEU A 621 14.66 10.80 -19.07
N THR A 622 13.38 10.82 -18.75
CA THR A 622 12.30 11.21 -19.66
C THR A 622 11.70 12.53 -19.21
N LEU A 623 11.73 13.53 -20.10
CA LEU A 623 11.15 14.84 -19.89
C LEU A 623 9.95 15.01 -20.82
N THR A 624 8.84 15.53 -20.31
CA THR A 624 7.64 15.82 -21.11
C THR A 624 7.27 17.29 -20.98
N GLY A 625 7.10 17.97 -22.12
CA GLY A 625 6.68 19.37 -22.18
C GLY A 625 6.16 19.76 -23.57
N PRO A 626 5.56 20.96 -23.72
CA PRO A 626 5.17 21.50 -25.02
C PRO A 626 6.40 22.07 -25.74
N GLU A 627 6.79 21.50 -26.88
CA GLU A 627 7.86 22.08 -27.72
C GLU A 627 7.29 23.21 -28.60
N PHE A 628 8.07 24.28 -28.79
CA PHE A 628 7.68 25.58 -29.36
C PHE A 628 7.24 25.59 -30.85
N LEU A 629 7.04 24.44 -31.50
CA LEU A 629 6.73 24.37 -32.95
C LEU A 629 5.47 23.56 -33.31
N GLY A 630 4.59 23.28 -32.34
CA GLY A 630 3.24 22.76 -32.58
C GLY A 630 2.64 22.26 -31.28
N GLN A 631 1.37 22.56 -31.01
CA GLN A 631 0.68 22.39 -29.71
C GLN A 631 0.58 20.95 -29.14
N ARG A 632 1.40 20.00 -29.58
CA ARG A 632 1.42 18.62 -29.05
C ARG A 632 2.54 18.48 -28.03
N PRO A 633 2.27 17.96 -26.82
CA PRO A 633 3.33 17.59 -25.90
C PRO A 633 4.28 16.60 -26.59
N ARG A 634 5.58 16.87 -26.50
CA ARG A 634 6.62 15.95 -26.95
C ARG A 634 7.33 15.38 -25.73
N THR A 635 7.57 14.07 -25.78
CA THR A 635 8.37 13.34 -24.81
C THR A 635 9.77 13.20 -25.36
N VAL A 636 10.78 13.61 -24.59
CA VAL A 636 12.19 13.47 -24.95
C VAL A 636 12.87 12.62 -23.89
N SER A 637 13.56 11.57 -24.33
CA SER A 637 14.30 10.67 -23.45
C SER A 637 15.80 10.77 -23.66
N TYR A 638 16.54 10.79 -22.56
CA TYR A 638 17.99 10.87 -22.50
C TYR A 638 18.53 9.58 -21.91
N ALA A 639 19.42 8.91 -22.65
CA ALA A 639 20.27 7.90 -22.05
C ALA A 639 21.37 8.62 -21.28
N LEU A 640 21.40 8.40 -19.97
CA LEU A 640 22.53 8.76 -19.14
C LEU A 640 23.55 7.63 -19.34
N VAL A 641 24.67 7.92 -20.02
CA VAL A 641 25.74 6.96 -20.36
C VAL A 641 26.11 6.13 -19.14
N PRO A 642 26.54 4.85 -19.30
CA PRO A 642 26.59 3.91 -18.19
C PRO A 642 27.45 4.52 -17.09
N LEU A 643 26.78 4.99 -16.04
CA LEU A 643 27.45 5.31 -14.80
C LEU A 643 28.14 3.99 -14.45
N ARG A 644 29.49 3.97 -14.49
CA ARG A 644 30.28 2.81 -14.07
C ARG A 644 29.63 2.29 -12.80
N GLN A 645 29.25 1.00 -12.77
CA GLN A 645 28.48 0.34 -11.71
C GLN A 645 28.32 1.26 -10.50
N ILE A 646 27.19 1.95 -10.38
CA ILE A 646 26.87 2.60 -9.11
C ILE A 646 26.59 1.44 -8.17
N ARG A 647 27.65 0.87 -7.59
CA ARG A 647 27.54 0.15 -6.32
C ARG A 647 26.95 1.20 -5.40
N ALA A 648 25.82 0.90 -4.76
CA ALA A 648 25.14 1.82 -3.87
C ALA A 648 26.15 2.49 -2.94
N SER A 649 26.65 3.66 -3.35
CA SER A 649 27.50 4.50 -2.53
C SER A 649 26.52 5.16 -1.60
N THR A 650 26.82 5.16 -0.32
CA THR A 650 25.99 5.73 0.73
C THR A 650 25.83 7.25 0.63
N GLU A 651 26.25 7.87 -0.48
CA GLU A 651 26.32 9.30 -0.68
C GLU A 651 25.47 9.75 -1.89
N PRO A 652 24.72 10.86 -1.76
CA PRO A 652 23.97 11.44 -2.86
C PRO A 652 24.90 11.89 -4.01
N PHE A 653 24.42 11.93 -5.25
CA PHE A 653 25.19 12.47 -6.36
C PHE A 653 24.36 13.42 -7.24
N SER A 654 25.05 14.27 -7.99
CA SER A 654 24.40 15.22 -8.91
C SER A 654 24.80 14.89 -10.34
N ILE A 655 23.84 14.80 -11.26
CA ILE A 655 24.10 14.72 -12.70
C ILE A 655 24.02 16.14 -13.26
N MET A 656 25.17 16.66 -13.69
CA MET A 656 25.29 18.01 -14.26
C MET A 656 25.35 17.97 -15.79
N ASP A 657 25.15 19.14 -16.41
CA ASP A 657 25.30 19.37 -17.85
C ASP A 657 24.36 18.53 -18.75
N ILE A 658 23.06 18.44 -18.43
CA ILE A 658 22.08 17.96 -19.42
C ILE A 658 21.93 19.05 -20.48
N ALA A 659 22.73 18.99 -21.55
CA ALA A 659 22.77 20.03 -22.57
C ALA A 659 21.44 20.06 -23.34
N TRP A 660 20.57 20.98 -22.93
CA TRP A 660 19.34 21.32 -23.63
C TRP A 660 19.55 22.58 -24.44
N SER A 661 19.15 22.55 -25.71
CA SER A 661 19.14 23.72 -26.59
C SER A 661 17.91 24.61 -26.40
N SER A 662 17.01 24.31 -25.45
CA SER A 662 15.72 24.99 -25.29
C SER A 662 15.35 25.30 -23.83
N ASP A 663 14.35 26.16 -23.63
CA ASP A 663 13.88 26.63 -22.34
C ASP A 663 13.21 25.50 -21.51
N LEU A 664 13.93 25.03 -20.49
CA LEU A 664 13.47 24.01 -19.54
C LEU A 664 12.30 24.48 -18.65
N SER A 665 11.92 25.76 -18.66
CA SER A 665 10.74 26.28 -17.95
C SER A 665 9.43 25.62 -18.40
N SER A 666 9.43 25.04 -19.60
CA SER A 666 8.28 24.38 -20.22
C SER A 666 8.06 22.92 -19.76
N VAL A 667 9.02 22.29 -19.08
CA VAL A 667 8.90 20.88 -18.65
C VAL A 667 7.73 20.71 -17.66
N GLN A 668 6.78 19.85 -18.00
CA GLN A 668 5.56 19.58 -17.24
C GLN A 668 5.67 18.33 -16.35
N SER A 669 6.38 17.30 -16.81
CA SER A 669 6.75 16.13 -16.02
C SER A 669 8.16 15.68 -16.35
N ALA A 670 8.78 15.07 -15.36
CA ALA A 670 10.04 14.37 -15.52
C ALA A 670 9.88 13.00 -14.84
N SER A 671 10.39 11.96 -15.48
CA SER A 671 10.53 10.64 -14.88
C SER A 671 11.92 10.11 -15.15
N ILE A 672 12.43 9.27 -14.25
CA ILE A 672 13.68 8.57 -14.44
C ILE A 672 13.44 7.08 -14.34
N ALA A 673 14.04 6.34 -15.26
CA ALA A 673 14.03 4.89 -15.28
C ALA A 673 15.45 4.36 -15.11
N TRP A 674 15.60 3.22 -14.44
CA TRP A 674 16.88 2.54 -14.24
C TRP A 674 16.69 1.05 -14.48
N VAL A 675 17.78 0.36 -14.81
CA VAL A 675 17.89 -1.10 -14.68
C VAL A 675 18.74 -1.44 -13.45
N VAL A 676 18.15 -2.16 -12.50
CA VAL A 676 18.79 -2.60 -11.25
C VAL A 676 19.31 -4.01 -11.45
N THR A 677 20.61 -4.30 -11.37
CA THR A 677 21.15 -5.67 -11.35
C THR A 677 21.45 -6.10 -9.93
N ASP A 678 20.95 -7.24 -9.48
CA ASP A 678 21.44 -7.90 -8.27
C ASP A 678 22.75 -8.62 -8.60
N THR A 679 23.83 -8.25 -7.92
CA THR A 679 25.20 -8.72 -8.23
C THR A 679 25.49 -10.14 -7.80
N GLU A 680 24.64 -10.75 -6.97
CA GLU A 680 24.85 -12.12 -6.49
C GLU A 680 24.15 -13.13 -7.41
N THR A 681 23.05 -12.72 -8.02
CA THR A 681 22.16 -13.58 -8.80
C THR A 681 22.14 -13.25 -10.29
N ASP A 682 22.76 -12.13 -10.70
CA ASP A 682 22.77 -11.58 -12.06
C ASP A 682 21.39 -11.22 -12.66
N GLU A 683 20.28 -11.42 -11.95
CA GLU A 683 19.00 -10.92 -12.43
C GLU A 683 18.88 -9.41 -12.17
N THR A 684 17.92 -8.80 -12.84
CA THR A 684 17.96 -7.37 -13.15
C THR A 684 16.54 -6.84 -13.15
N SER A 685 16.16 -5.64 -12.71
CA SER A 685 14.77 -5.15 -12.77
C SER A 685 14.72 -3.76 -13.37
N SER A 686 13.56 -3.27 -13.82
CA SER A 686 13.43 -1.88 -14.26
C SER A 686 12.51 -1.10 -13.34
N VAL A 687 13.02 0.03 -12.85
CA VAL A 687 12.29 0.91 -11.94
C VAL A 687 12.08 2.25 -12.62
N THR A 688 10.84 2.75 -12.66
CA THR A 688 10.52 4.10 -13.13
C THR A 688 9.98 4.96 -11.98
N GLU A 689 10.42 6.20 -11.92
CA GLU A 689 10.11 7.14 -10.84
C GLU A 689 9.76 8.50 -11.39
N GLN A 690 8.81 9.16 -10.74
CA GLN A 690 8.43 10.53 -11.09
C GLN A 690 9.30 11.52 -10.31
N ILE A 691 9.79 12.53 -10.99
CA ILE A 691 10.75 13.51 -10.47
C ILE A 691 10.02 14.80 -10.12
N LEU A 692 10.35 15.41 -8.98
CA LEU A 692 9.92 16.78 -8.68
C LEU A 692 10.71 17.76 -9.53
N ILE A 693 10.01 18.56 -10.33
CA ILE A 693 10.63 19.68 -11.08
C ILE A 693 10.56 20.92 -10.19
N ARG A 694 11.73 21.43 -9.81
CA ARG A 694 11.88 22.75 -9.19
C ARG A 694 11.63 23.81 -10.26
N ARG A 695 10.71 24.75 -10.04
CA ARG A 695 10.49 25.87 -10.97
C ARG A 695 11.00 27.17 -10.36
#